data_AF-A0A5C6UXU6-F1
#
_entry.id   AF-A0A5C6UXU6-F1
#
_cell.length_a   1.000
_cell.length_b   1.000
_cell.length_c   1.000
_cell.angle_alpha   90.00
_cell.angle_beta   90.00
_cell.angle_gamma   90.00
#
_symmetry.space_group_name_H-M   'P 1'
#
loop_
_entity.id
_entity.type
_entity.pdbx_description
1 polymer ?
#
loop_
_entity_poly.entity_id
_entity_poly.type
_entity_poly.pdbx_seq_one_letter_code
_entity_poly.pdbx_strand_id
1 'polypeptide(L)'
;MFYAPRRPAFAPLHLLALLIALLSLSACEQLQQVAEFVDSISTGAPCESGLECLGGYCFEEERGFPGGYCSELSCEEEGCLGFSSECLVLPLEGSSGAAACFERCDRDNSCERAGEGYTCTLVDDTPVCLPADLAVGGEPGKPGAPCTSDVACEEGLTCLTNLYGGTCARIGCNPDQGCEDGACVTLNPEAAADDVVFACMAACQRDEDCRFGYTCLANDESEPKYCQENEQPEGPRNPDGADDGEPCGANLGCKGGSCIREVEKDQGEASFPGGYCTTRYCGDDEDCNGGICLVQNNQPTCMAGCATDSDCRQGYSCRTGREGRSFCDSTTAPPEIDASGAPALELVCGSQKTYPVEVDTGAVGFLLTPFNPGGLAIEPRTLRRPDGSTLNIQNDYAFHAINPAILTSLAPMLFPATNDTSLANTFGGGTYQMGVASNASETCHYVIAQPSAGRTLRLRFYLVGVPGLSAATAPSNRDLQQAIATMATIYDAMNIEVEVAAYAELSDELTASYSIIRTLDDAFDLVALSEAPGTTLDENLVVNVFLIDDFAVEDSPGLLGISAGLPGAAGLHASPASGLVFSTAGLGEDNATIGQILAHEVGHYLGLRHTTEHLGSAQDPITDTPSCLFPNLGYFCDDAENFMFPFSLGPDQRQTTAGQSFVLRRNPLVRP
;
A
#
# COMPACT_ATOMS: atom_id res chain seq x y z
N MET A 1 -25.54 -10.99 76.31
CA MET A 1 -26.34 -11.83 75.40
C MET A 1 -25.43 -12.20 74.23
N PHE A 2 -24.77 -13.36 74.29
CA PHE A 2 -25.19 -14.61 73.60
C PHE A 2 -25.19 -14.40 72.07
N TYR A 3 -24.45 -15.09 71.19
CA TYR A 3 -23.74 -16.38 71.19
C TYR A 3 -22.71 -16.33 70.02
N ALA A 4 -21.51 -16.91 70.18
CA ALA A 4 -20.65 -17.35 69.05
C ALA A 4 -21.08 -18.79 68.63
N PRO A 5 -20.79 -19.37 67.43
CA PRO A 5 -19.41 -19.84 67.12
C PRO A 5 -18.98 -20.14 65.64
N ARG A 6 -17.65 -20.24 65.46
CA ARG A 6 -16.84 -21.20 64.65
C ARG A 6 -16.87 -21.27 63.10
N ARG A 7 -15.65 -21.14 62.53
CA ARG A 7 -15.17 -21.58 61.18
C ARG A 7 -15.20 -23.13 61.03
N PRO A 8 -15.09 -23.72 59.81
CA PRO A 8 -13.79 -23.88 59.15
C PRO A 8 -13.79 -23.61 57.62
N ALA A 9 -12.58 -23.38 57.10
CA ALA A 9 -12.25 -23.24 55.70
C ALA A 9 -12.36 -24.57 54.94
N PHE A 10 -12.86 -24.54 53.71
CA PHE A 10 -12.33 -25.33 52.58
C PHE A 10 -12.43 -24.46 51.32
N ALA A 11 -11.33 -24.47 50.59
CA ALA A 11 -10.98 -23.55 49.53
C ALA A 11 -11.34 -24.20 48.16
N PRO A 12 -10.84 -23.72 47.01
CA PRO A 12 -11.66 -23.00 46.03
C PRO A 12 -11.29 -23.40 44.60
N LEU A 13 -12.04 -24.22 43.86
CA LEU A 13 -11.58 -24.58 42.51
C LEU A 13 -12.66 -24.74 41.45
N HIS A 14 -13.94 -24.87 41.83
CA HIS A 14 -15.01 -25.06 40.87
C HIS A 14 -15.75 -23.77 40.48
N LEU A 15 -15.72 -22.72 41.32
CA LEU A 15 -16.38 -21.44 41.00
C LEU A 15 -15.52 -20.54 40.11
N LEU A 16 -14.19 -20.64 40.19
CA LEU A 16 -13.25 -19.89 39.33
C LEU A 16 -13.14 -20.53 37.94
N ALA A 17 -13.22 -21.86 37.83
CA ALA A 17 -13.31 -22.55 36.55
C ALA A 17 -14.67 -22.33 35.85
N LEU A 18 -15.77 -22.16 36.62
CA LEU A 18 -17.07 -21.78 36.06
C LEU A 18 -17.10 -20.30 35.65
N LEU A 19 -16.47 -19.40 36.42
CA LEU A 19 -16.34 -17.99 36.03
C LEU A 19 -15.42 -17.80 34.81
N ILE A 20 -14.31 -18.55 34.70
CA ILE A 20 -13.40 -18.47 33.55
C ILE A 20 -14.05 -19.08 32.30
N ALA A 21 -14.86 -20.15 32.44
CA ALA A 21 -15.64 -20.69 31.33
C ALA A 21 -16.86 -19.82 30.94
N LEU A 22 -17.36 -18.98 31.86
CA LEU A 22 -18.41 -17.97 31.58
C LEU A 22 -17.83 -16.66 31.02
N LEU A 23 -16.54 -16.35 31.28
CA LEU A 23 -15.84 -15.16 30.79
C LEU A 23 -15.20 -15.35 29.41
N SER A 24 -14.92 -16.59 28.98
CA SER A 24 -14.38 -16.88 27.64
C SER A 24 -15.45 -16.93 26.55
N LEU A 25 -16.73 -17.06 26.91
CA LEU A 25 -17.87 -17.00 25.99
C LEU A 25 -18.50 -15.59 25.92
N SER A 26 -18.33 -14.77 26.97
CA SER A 26 -18.93 -13.44 27.05
C SER A 26 -18.11 -12.33 26.38
N ALA A 27 -16.82 -12.52 26.12
CA ALA A 27 -15.98 -11.47 25.51
C ALA A 27 -16.39 -11.19 24.06
N CYS A 28 -16.72 -12.23 23.28
CA CYS A 28 -17.19 -12.06 21.90
C CYS A 28 -18.59 -11.41 21.84
N GLU A 29 -19.48 -11.79 22.76
CA GLU A 29 -20.84 -11.25 22.86
C GLU A 29 -20.86 -9.81 23.41
N GLN A 30 -19.91 -9.46 24.29
CA GLN A 30 -19.71 -8.10 24.78
C GLN A 30 -19.02 -7.19 23.76
N LEU A 31 -18.05 -7.70 22.99
CA LEU A 31 -17.43 -6.95 21.89
C LEU A 31 -18.44 -6.68 20.78
N GLN A 32 -19.29 -7.66 20.47
CA GLN A 32 -20.38 -7.48 19.52
C GLN A 32 -21.44 -6.49 20.04
N GLN A 33 -21.80 -6.53 21.32
CA GLN A 33 -22.67 -5.50 21.91
C GLN A 33 -22.06 -4.10 21.91
N VAL A 34 -20.74 -3.99 22.07
CA VAL A 34 -20.04 -2.70 21.99
C VAL A 34 -19.98 -2.20 20.55
N ALA A 35 -19.71 -3.08 19.58
CA ALA A 35 -19.75 -2.74 18.16
C ALA A 35 -21.17 -2.32 17.72
N GLU A 36 -22.18 -3.12 18.04
CA GLU A 36 -23.60 -2.81 17.77
C GLU A 36 -24.04 -1.51 18.47
N PHE A 37 -23.51 -1.22 19.66
CA PHE A 37 -23.79 0.04 20.35
C PHE A 37 -23.10 1.24 19.69
N VAL A 38 -21.83 1.14 19.33
CA VAL A 38 -21.07 2.20 18.64
C VAL A 38 -21.69 2.49 17.28
N ASP A 39 -22.11 1.45 16.56
CA ASP A 39 -22.79 1.55 15.28
C ASP A 39 -24.18 2.19 15.39
N SER A 40 -24.92 1.89 16.47
CA SER A 40 -26.22 2.53 16.72
C SER A 40 -26.18 4.02 17.04
N ILE A 41 -24.99 4.59 17.21
CA ILE A 41 -24.78 6.02 17.54
C ILE A 41 -23.79 6.71 16.57
N SER A 42 -23.28 5.99 15.56
CA SER A 42 -22.27 6.48 14.59
C SER A 42 -22.89 7.38 13.51
N THR A 43 -22.05 8.00 12.68
CA THR A 43 -22.50 8.72 11.49
C THR A 43 -23.37 7.82 10.61
N GLY A 44 -24.60 8.25 10.29
CA GLY A 44 -25.56 7.44 9.52
C GLY A 44 -26.64 6.75 10.35
N ALA A 45 -26.42 6.58 11.65
CA ALA A 45 -27.36 5.92 12.54
C ALA A 45 -28.71 6.68 12.66
N PRO A 46 -29.83 5.97 12.87
CA PRO A 46 -31.12 6.60 13.13
C PRO A 46 -31.13 7.35 14.47
N CYS A 47 -31.86 8.46 14.55
CA CYS A 47 -31.94 9.27 15.76
C CYS A 47 -33.22 10.10 15.82
N GLU A 48 -33.68 10.40 17.03
CA GLU A 48 -34.75 11.38 17.25
C GLU A 48 -34.20 12.72 17.78
N SER A 49 -32.97 12.72 18.31
CA SER A 49 -32.31 13.94 18.79
C SER A 49 -30.78 13.80 18.81
N GLY A 50 -30.06 14.92 18.77
CA GLY A 50 -28.60 14.92 18.77
C GLY A 50 -27.94 14.30 20.01
N LEU A 51 -28.67 14.09 21.11
CA LEU A 51 -28.15 13.41 22.30
C LEU A 51 -27.92 11.90 22.10
N GLU A 52 -28.46 11.34 21.03
CA GLU A 52 -28.34 9.93 20.66
C GLU A 52 -27.14 9.68 19.73
N CYS A 53 -26.50 10.75 19.23
CA CYS A 53 -25.45 10.67 18.24
C CYS A 53 -24.07 10.91 18.86
N LEU A 54 -23.08 10.14 18.42
CA LEU A 54 -21.68 10.31 18.81
C LEU A 54 -21.15 11.71 18.44
N GLY A 55 -21.52 12.20 17.24
CA GLY A 55 -21.25 13.56 16.77
C GLY A 55 -22.13 14.67 17.33
N GLY A 56 -23.07 14.34 18.22
CA GLY A 56 -23.92 15.30 18.91
C GLY A 56 -25.00 15.98 18.05
N TYR A 57 -25.12 15.62 16.76
CA TYR A 57 -26.11 16.17 15.85
C TYR A 57 -26.98 15.08 15.20
N CYS A 58 -28.28 15.37 15.10
CA CYS A 58 -29.25 14.53 14.42
C CYS A 58 -29.94 15.35 13.34
N PHE A 59 -29.84 14.93 12.08
CA PHE A 59 -30.71 15.42 11.02
C PHE A 59 -32.06 14.71 11.14
N GLU A 60 -33.08 15.46 11.55
CA GLU A 60 -34.44 14.95 11.80
C GLU A 60 -35.24 14.74 10.50
N GLU A 61 -36.34 13.96 10.56
CA GLU A 61 -37.22 13.68 9.42
C GLU A 61 -37.75 14.94 8.74
N GLU A 62 -38.05 15.98 9.52
CA GLU A 62 -38.53 17.27 9.01
C GLU A 62 -37.52 17.97 8.08
N ARG A 63 -36.26 17.53 8.10
CA ARG A 63 -35.19 18.01 7.21
C ARG A 63 -34.91 17.09 6.03
N GLY A 64 -35.74 16.08 5.83
CA GLY A 64 -35.64 15.15 4.70
C GLY A 64 -34.79 13.91 4.98
N PHE A 65 -34.50 13.58 6.26
CA PHE A 65 -33.75 12.39 6.66
C PHE A 65 -34.69 11.36 7.34
N PRO A 66 -35.25 10.39 6.60
CA PRO A 66 -36.17 9.39 7.14
C PRO A 66 -35.55 8.64 8.33
N GLY A 67 -36.31 8.46 9.41
CA GLY A 67 -35.82 7.81 10.64
C GLY A 67 -34.72 8.56 11.40
N GLY A 68 -34.43 9.80 11.00
CA GLY A 68 -33.31 10.60 11.49
C GLY A 68 -31.94 10.09 11.01
N TYR A 69 -30.91 10.91 11.16
CA TYR A 69 -29.54 10.61 10.73
C TYR A 69 -28.50 11.29 11.62
N CYS A 70 -27.72 10.49 12.34
CA CYS A 70 -26.62 10.96 13.16
C CYS A 70 -25.48 11.51 12.31
N SER A 71 -24.94 12.66 12.72
CA SER A 71 -23.86 13.33 12.03
C SER A 71 -23.06 14.22 13.00
N GLU A 72 -21.90 14.65 12.55
CA GLU A 72 -21.03 15.63 13.16
C GLU A 72 -21.13 16.92 12.32
N LEU A 73 -21.38 18.07 12.95
CA LEU A 73 -21.26 19.37 12.27
C LEU A 73 -19.85 19.91 12.43
N SER A 74 -19.43 20.79 11.53
CA SER A 74 -18.11 21.41 11.55
C SER A 74 -16.96 20.41 11.39
N CYS A 75 -17.22 19.33 10.65
CA CYS A 75 -16.27 18.25 10.39
C CYS A 75 -15.04 18.70 9.58
N GLU A 76 -15.05 19.90 9.00
CA GLU A 76 -13.88 20.51 8.38
C GLU A 76 -12.76 20.80 9.38
N GLU A 77 -13.11 20.98 10.67
CA GLU A 77 -12.15 21.27 11.74
C GLU A 77 -11.65 20.00 12.45
N GLU A 78 -12.56 19.09 12.81
CA GLU A 78 -12.26 17.92 13.65
C GLU A 78 -12.32 16.57 12.91
N GLY A 79 -12.69 16.58 11.62
CA GLY A 79 -12.90 15.35 10.84
C GLY A 79 -14.20 14.64 11.22
N CYS A 80 -14.36 13.42 10.70
CA CYS A 80 -15.51 12.57 11.02
C CYS A 80 -15.11 11.43 11.96
N LEU A 81 -15.96 11.14 12.94
CA LEU A 81 -15.69 10.14 13.98
C LEU A 81 -16.07 8.71 13.55
N GLY A 82 -16.89 8.55 12.50
CA GLY A 82 -17.31 7.25 11.97
C GLY A 82 -16.26 6.60 11.06
N PHE A 83 -16.08 5.27 11.18
CA PHE A 83 -15.08 4.48 10.45
C PHE A 83 -15.22 4.48 8.92
N SER A 84 -16.39 4.87 8.41
CA SER A 84 -16.72 4.94 6.98
C SER A 84 -17.47 6.23 6.66
N SER A 85 -16.97 7.39 7.10
CA SER A 85 -17.66 8.67 6.92
C SER A 85 -16.80 9.76 6.25
N GLU A 86 -17.45 10.59 5.43
CA GLU A 86 -16.84 11.71 4.72
C GLU A 86 -17.48 13.04 5.12
N CYS A 87 -16.64 14.06 5.30
CA CYS A 87 -17.08 15.41 5.59
C CYS A 87 -17.42 16.16 4.31
N LEU A 88 -18.68 16.55 4.15
CA LEU A 88 -19.18 17.21 2.96
C LEU A 88 -20.05 18.41 3.31
N VAL A 89 -20.12 19.39 2.41
CA VAL A 89 -21.09 20.49 2.52
C VAL A 89 -22.28 20.19 1.62
N LEU A 90 -23.41 19.87 2.23
CA LEU A 90 -24.68 19.79 1.51
C LEU A 90 -25.44 21.11 1.60
N PRO A 91 -25.99 21.62 0.49
CA PRO A 91 -26.86 22.78 0.50
C PRO A 91 -28.26 22.38 1.01
N LEU A 92 -28.38 22.09 2.31
CA LEU A 92 -29.67 21.79 2.95
C LEU A 92 -30.43 23.09 3.23
N GLU A 93 -31.72 23.13 2.90
CA GLU A 93 -32.57 24.30 3.19
C GLU A 93 -32.56 24.61 4.69
N GLY A 94 -32.03 25.79 5.06
CA GLY A 94 -32.00 26.26 6.46
C GLY A 94 -30.77 25.85 7.26
N SER A 95 -29.85 25.06 6.71
CA SER A 95 -28.48 24.97 7.23
C SER A 95 -27.65 26.11 6.61
N SER A 96 -26.73 26.69 7.37
CA SER A 96 -25.88 27.79 6.88
C SER A 96 -24.77 27.32 5.93
N GLY A 97 -24.96 26.20 5.20
CA GLY A 97 -23.89 25.53 4.45
C GLY A 97 -22.80 24.95 5.35
N ALA A 98 -23.15 24.55 6.58
CA ALA A 98 -22.20 23.90 7.49
C ALA A 98 -21.81 22.53 6.95
N ALA A 99 -20.52 22.18 7.00
CA ALA A 99 -20.10 20.84 6.63
C ALA A 99 -20.59 19.85 7.69
N ALA A 100 -20.95 18.67 7.22
CA ALA A 100 -21.44 17.58 8.04
C ALA A 100 -20.86 16.25 7.57
N CYS A 101 -20.78 15.29 8.48
CA CYS A 101 -20.33 13.95 8.15
C CYS A 101 -21.46 13.10 7.59
N PHE A 102 -21.16 12.40 6.51
CA PHE A 102 -22.06 11.45 5.88
C PHE A 102 -21.36 10.11 5.73
N GLU A 103 -22.08 9.05 6.06
CA GLU A 103 -21.71 7.67 5.82
C GLU A 103 -21.39 7.47 4.32
N ARG A 104 -20.26 6.84 4.04
CA ARG A 104 -19.85 6.42 2.70
C ARG A 104 -20.62 5.18 2.30
N CYS A 105 -20.83 5.02 1.00
CA CYS A 105 -21.41 3.79 0.50
C CYS A 105 -20.48 2.60 0.71
N ASP A 106 -21.08 1.42 0.73
CA ASP A 106 -20.36 0.15 0.64
C ASP A 106 -19.62 0.05 -0.70
N ARG A 107 -18.65 -0.88 -0.77
CA ARG A 107 -17.81 -1.09 -1.97
C ARG A 107 -18.61 -1.37 -3.24
N ASP A 108 -19.81 -1.94 -3.11
CA ASP A 108 -20.73 -2.26 -4.20
C ASP A 108 -21.73 -1.13 -4.50
N ASN A 109 -21.48 0.08 -3.98
CA ASN A 109 -22.36 1.24 -4.06
C ASN A 109 -23.73 1.04 -3.41
N SER A 110 -23.83 0.18 -2.39
CA SER A 110 -25.02 0.07 -1.57
C SER A 110 -24.94 0.91 -0.29
N CYS A 111 -26.09 1.06 0.37
CA CYS A 111 -26.22 1.73 1.66
C CYS A 111 -26.91 0.79 2.62
N GLU A 112 -26.43 0.71 3.85
CA GLU A 112 -27.03 -0.13 4.89
C GLU A 112 -28.52 0.21 5.08
N ARG A 113 -28.84 1.51 5.09
CA ARG A 113 -30.20 2.03 5.27
C ARG A 113 -31.01 2.17 3.98
N ALA A 114 -30.65 1.44 2.91
CA ALA A 114 -31.39 1.48 1.65
C ALA A 114 -32.90 1.16 1.80
N GLY A 115 -33.24 0.26 2.73
CA GLY A 115 -34.63 -0.09 3.06
C GLY A 115 -35.46 1.04 3.67
N GLU A 116 -34.80 2.11 4.14
CA GLU A 116 -35.43 3.27 4.80
C GLU A 116 -35.53 4.49 3.88
N GLY A 117 -35.14 4.36 2.61
CA GLY A 117 -35.18 5.44 1.63
C GLY A 117 -33.85 6.18 1.41
N TYR A 118 -32.75 5.63 1.92
CA TYR A 118 -31.40 6.09 1.60
C TYR A 118 -30.92 5.47 0.29
N THR A 119 -30.09 6.18 -0.45
CA THR A 119 -29.47 5.73 -1.68
C THR A 119 -28.02 6.18 -1.71
N CYS A 120 -27.19 5.38 -2.37
CA CYS A 120 -25.82 5.77 -2.65
C CYS A 120 -25.82 6.82 -3.77
N THR A 121 -25.14 7.94 -3.55
CA THR A 121 -25.04 9.05 -4.51
C THR A 121 -23.66 9.70 -4.45
N LEU A 122 -23.19 10.26 -5.57
CA LEU A 122 -21.93 11.00 -5.59
C LEU A 122 -22.13 12.43 -5.12
N VAL A 123 -21.31 12.86 -4.17
CA VAL A 123 -21.15 14.27 -3.78
C VAL A 123 -19.67 14.60 -3.92
N ASP A 124 -19.32 15.49 -4.85
CA ASP A 124 -17.94 15.87 -5.17
C ASP A 124 -17.00 14.66 -5.35
N ASP A 125 -17.40 13.69 -6.17
CA ASP A 125 -16.71 12.41 -6.43
C ASP A 125 -16.59 11.45 -5.23
N THR A 126 -17.32 11.71 -4.15
CA THR A 126 -17.39 10.79 -2.99
C THR A 126 -18.74 10.09 -2.97
N PRO A 127 -18.78 8.73 -3.02
CA PRO A 127 -20.03 7.99 -2.85
C PRO A 127 -20.45 8.00 -1.38
N VAL A 128 -21.60 8.60 -1.10
CA VAL A 128 -22.20 8.71 0.25
C VAL A 128 -23.67 8.31 0.27
N CYS A 129 -24.13 7.88 1.44
CA CYS A 129 -25.49 7.46 1.69
C CYS A 129 -26.35 8.64 2.13
N LEU A 130 -27.24 9.08 1.24
CA LEU A 130 -28.17 10.17 1.49
C LEU A 130 -29.62 9.72 1.25
N PRO A 131 -30.61 10.38 1.88
CA PRO A 131 -32.00 10.21 1.51
C PRO A 131 -32.18 10.46 0.01
N ALA A 132 -32.97 9.63 -0.67
CA ALA A 132 -33.16 9.72 -2.12
C ALA A 132 -33.63 11.10 -2.60
N ASP A 133 -34.40 11.82 -1.78
CA ASP A 133 -34.88 13.18 -2.07
C ASP A 133 -33.79 14.26 -1.92
N LEU A 134 -32.68 13.94 -1.25
CA LEU A 134 -31.51 14.81 -1.04
C LEU A 134 -30.29 14.37 -1.86
N ALA A 135 -30.41 13.35 -2.70
CA ALA A 135 -29.35 12.96 -3.62
C ALA A 135 -29.09 14.08 -4.62
N VAL A 136 -27.88 14.65 -4.58
CA VAL A 136 -27.52 15.90 -5.28
C VAL A 136 -26.53 15.71 -6.43
N GLY A 137 -26.11 14.48 -6.74
CA GLY A 137 -25.11 14.25 -7.81
C GLY A 137 -25.33 13.00 -8.66
N GLY A 138 -24.25 12.56 -9.31
CA GLY A 138 -24.24 11.42 -10.23
C GLY A 138 -24.45 10.08 -9.53
N GLU A 139 -24.81 9.06 -10.30
CA GLU A 139 -24.97 7.69 -9.81
C GLU A 139 -23.58 7.00 -9.72
N PRO A 140 -23.15 6.53 -8.54
CA PRO A 140 -21.92 5.78 -8.36
C PRO A 140 -21.89 4.52 -9.25
N GLY A 141 -20.72 4.18 -9.76
CA GLY A 141 -20.50 3.00 -10.60
C GLY A 141 -20.91 3.11 -12.07
N LYS A 142 -21.56 4.20 -12.50
CA LYS A 142 -21.89 4.50 -13.90
C LYS A 142 -20.65 4.88 -14.74
N PRO A 143 -20.75 4.90 -16.09
CA PRO A 143 -19.67 5.41 -16.93
C PRO A 143 -19.18 6.81 -16.49
N GLY A 144 -17.88 6.92 -16.19
CA GLY A 144 -17.19 8.13 -15.70
C GLY A 144 -17.32 8.42 -14.20
N ALA A 145 -18.04 7.58 -13.44
CA ALA A 145 -18.03 7.64 -11.98
C ALA A 145 -16.62 7.31 -11.44
N PRO A 146 -16.21 7.93 -10.32
CA PRO A 146 -14.95 7.62 -9.66
C PRO A 146 -14.96 6.17 -9.15
N CYS A 147 -13.82 5.51 -9.22
CA CYS A 147 -13.69 4.14 -8.77
C CYS A 147 -12.25 3.83 -8.33
N THR A 148 -12.12 2.86 -7.44
CA THR A 148 -10.81 2.35 -6.99
C THR A 148 -10.61 0.87 -7.34
N SER A 149 -11.67 0.17 -7.74
CA SER A 149 -11.64 -1.21 -8.23
C SER A 149 -12.90 -1.50 -9.04
N ASP A 150 -12.91 -2.61 -9.78
CA ASP A 150 -14.06 -3.05 -10.58
C ASP A 150 -15.34 -3.25 -9.76
N VAL A 151 -15.22 -3.57 -8.47
CA VAL A 151 -16.38 -3.75 -7.56
C VAL A 151 -17.15 -2.45 -7.35
N ALA A 152 -16.48 -1.30 -7.50
CA ALA A 152 -17.12 0.01 -7.41
C ALA A 152 -17.85 0.41 -8.69
N CYS A 153 -17.81 -0.42 -9.75
CA CYS A 153 -18.47 -0.17 -11.02
C CYS A 153 -19.70 -1.06 -11.21
N GLU A 154 -20.67 -0.59 -11.98
CA GLU A 154 -21.82 -1.42 -12.37
C GLU A 154 -21.39 -2.67 -13.13
N GLU A 155 -22.20 -3.73 -13.05
CA GLU A 155 -21.89 -5.01 -13.70
C GLU A 155 -21.58 -4.83 -15.20
N GLY A 156 -20.40 -5.30 -15.60
CA GLY A 156 -19.90 -5.20 -16.98
C GLY A 156 -19.18 -3.88 -17.30
N LEU A 157 -18.84 -3.07 -16.30
CA LEU A 157 -17.86 -1.99 -16.38
C LEU A 157 -16.57 -2.40 -15.65
N THR A 158 -15.46 -1.75 -16.03
CA THR A 158 -14.13 -1.90 -15.45
C THR A 158 -13.69 -0.54 -14.92
N CYS A 159 -12.98 -0.54 -13.80
CA CYS A 159 -12.37 0.65 -13.26
C CYS A 159 -11.05 0.96 -13.96
N LEU A 160 -11.04 2.03 -14.75
CA LEU A 160 -9.82 2.60 -15.34
C LEU A 160 -9.10 3.43 -14.28
N THR A 161 -8.33 2.75 -13.42
CA THR A 161 -7.59 3.35 -12.29
C THR A 161 -6.45 4.27 -12.74
N ASN A 162 -6.09 4.25 -14.02
CA ASN A 162 -5.02 5.06 -14.61
C ASN A 162 -5.46 6.48 -15.01
N LEU A 163 -6.74 6.80 -14.91
CA LEU A 163 -7.26 8.15 -15.12
C LEU A 163 -7.44 8.83 -13.76
N TYR A 164 -7.22 10.14 -13.64
CA TYR A 164 -7.34 10.90 -12.39
C TYR A 164 -8.54 10.47 -11.53
N GLY A 165 -8.32 9.89 -10.34
CA GLY A 165 -9.38 9.42 -9.42
C GLY A 165 -10.14 8.14 -9.82
N GLY A 166 -9.67 7.43 -10.86
CA GLY A 166 -10.25 6.22 -11.45
C GLY A 166 -11.58 6.47 -12.15
N THR A 167 -11.85 5.80 -13.27
CA THR A 167 -13.11 6.01 -14.02
C THR A 167 -13.76 4.69 -14.38
N CYS A 168 -15.02 4.49 -14.00
CA CYS A 168 -15.79 3.33 -14.46
C CYS A 168 -16.04 3.46 -15.97
N ALA A 169 -15.69 2.43 -16.74
CA ALA A 169 -15.89 2.43 -18.18
C ALA A 169 -16.16 1.01 -18.70
N ARG A 170 -16.91 0.87 -19.79
CA ARG A 170 -17.11 -0.42 -20.45
C ARG A 170 -16.22 -0.54 -21.68
N ILE A 171 -15.26 -1.45 -21.64
CA ILE A 171 -14.35 -1.70 -22.77
C ILE A 171 -15.05 -2.55 -23.84
N GLY A 172 -14.76 -2.27 -25.11
CA GLY A 172 -15.31 -2.99 -26.25
C GLY A 172 -16.73 -2.58 -26.64
N CYS A 173 -17.12 -1.33 -26.38
CA CYS A 173 -18.41 -0.82 -26.84
C CYS A 173 -18.49 -0.78 -28.37
N ASN A 174 -19.71 -0.85 -28.91
CA ASN A 174 -19.93 -0.77 -30.36
C ASN A 174 -20.35 0.66 -30.73
N PRO A 175 -19.57 1.40 -31.55
CA PRO A 175 -19.87 2.78 -31.90
C PRO A 175 -21.21 2.94 -32.65
N ASP A 176 -21.67 1.91 -33.38
CA ASP A 176 -22.97 1.92 -34.08
C ASP A 176 -24.15 1.70 -33.14
N GLN A 177 -23.93 1.07 -31.99
CA GLN A 177 -24.96 0.79 -30.98
C GLN A 177 -24.95 1.79 -29.83
N GLY A 178 -23.86 2.57 -29.71
CA GLY A 178 -23.67 3.54 -28.65
C GLY A 178 -23.47 2.87 -27.29
N CYS A 179 -23.82 3.61 -26.25
CA CYS A 179 -23.62 3.26 -24.86
C CYS A 179 -24.86 3.63 -24.04
N GLU A 180 -25.28 2.72 -23.15
CA GLU A 180 -26.26 3.06 -22.12
C GLU A 180 -25.53 3.93 -21.08
N ASP A 181 -26.07 5.13 -20.82
CA ASP A 181 -25.52 6.13 -19.89
C ASP A 181 -24.09 6.64 -20.21
N GLY A 182 -23.68 6.62 -21.49
CA GLY A 182 -22.36 7.11 -21.89
C GLY A 182 -22.18 7.35 -23.39
N ALA A 183 -20.93 7.62 -23.79
CA ALA A 183 -20.49 7.78 -25.17
C ALA A 183 -19.48 6.68 -25.51
N CYS A 184 -19.73 5.96 -26.59
CA CYS A 184 -18.77 4.99 -27.12
C CYS A 184 -17.72 5.75 -27.96
N VAL A 185 -16.49 5.78 -27.46
CA VAL A 185 -15.40 6.60 -28.01
C VAL A 185 -14.13 5.78 -28.13
N THR A 186 -13.21 6.24 -28.95
CA THR A 186 -11.90 5.60 -29.09
C THR A 186 -10.97 6.05 -27.97
N LEU A 187 -10.32 5.11 -27.27
CA LEU A 187 -9.32 5.46 -26.24
C LEU A 187 -7.91 5.68 -26.82
N ASN A 188 -7.65 5.17 -28.04
CA ASN A 188 -6.36 5.25 -28.72
C ASN A 188 -6.54 5.72 -30.18
N PRO A 189 -6.95 6.98 -30.41
CA PRO A 189 -7.34 7.47 -31.74
C PRO A 189 -6.21 7.44 -32.77
N GLU A 190 -4.96 7.34 -32.31
CA GLU A 190 -3.76 7.26 -33.17
C GLU A 190 -3.37 5.82 -33.58
N ALA A 191 -4.06 4.80 -33.06
CA ALA A 191 -3.74 3.40 -33.34
C ALA A 191 -4.13 2.99 -34.78
N ALA A 192 -3.52 1.90 -35.26
CA ALA A 192 -3.94 1.30 -36.52
C ALA A 192 -5.38 0.77 -36.40
N ALA A 193 -6.13 0.74 -37.50
CA ALA A 193 -7.57 0.43 -37.49
C ALA A 193 -7.92 -0.92 -36.84
N ASP A 194 -7.01 -1.90 -36.88
CA ASP A 194 -7.21 -3.23 -36.28
C ASP A 194 -6.91 -3.25 -34.76
N ASP A 195 -6.27 -2.20 -34.23
CA ASP A 195 -5.82 -2.06 -32.84
C ASP A 195 -6.62 -0.99 -32.08
N VAL A 196 -7.66 -0.42 -32.70
CA VAL A 196 -8.52 0.61 -32.08
C VAL A 196 -9.35 -0.01 -30.95
N VAL A 197 -9.25 0.59 -29.77
CA VAL A 197 -10.00 0.22 -28.56
C VAL A 197 -11.12 1.21 -28.35
N PHE A 198 -12.35 0.71 -28.34
CA PHE A 198 -13.53 1.47 -28.01
C PHE A 198 -13.88 1.30 -26.54
N ALA A 199 -14.25 2.39 -25.87
CA ALA A 199 -14.74 2.36 -24.50
C ALA A 199 -15.96 3.26 -24.31
N CYS A 200 -16.80 2.83 -23.39
CA CYS A 200 -17.96 3.55 -22.94
C CYS A 200 -17.57 4.52 -21.83
N MET A 201 -17.52 5.81 -22.16
CA MET A 201 -17.07 6.87 -21.26
C MET A 201 -18.24 7.79 -20.88
N ALA A 202 -18.10 8.60 -19.83
CA ALA A 202 -19.10 9.61 -19.49
C ALA A 202 -19.32 10.58 -20.65
N ALA A 203 -20.54 10.62 -21.19
CA ALA A 203 -20.92 11.58 -22.23
C ALA A 203 -21.06 12.98 -21.63
N CYS A 204 -20.75 14.01 -22.41
CA CYS A 204 -20.82 15.39 -21.95
C CYS A 204 -21.22 16.35 -23.08
N GLN A 205 -21.70 17.54 -22.72
CA GLN A 205 -21.92 18.66 -23.65
C GLN A 205 -21.01 19.86 -23.35
N ARG A 206 -20.68 20.05 -22.07
CA ARG A 206 -19.90 21.16 -21.50
C ARG A 206 -18.98 20.63 -20.40
N ASP A 207 -17.93 21.38 -20.06
CA ASP A 207 -16.95 20.97 -19.05
C ASP A 207 -17.58 20.79 -17.66
N GLU A 208 -18.60 21.59 -17.34
CA GLU A 208 -19.39 21.46 -16.10
C GLU A 208 -20.19 20.16 -16.00
N ASP A 209 -20.34 19.41 -17.10
CA ASP A 209 -20.98 18.09 -17.08
C ASP A 209 -19.98 16.99 -16.67
N CYS A 210 -18.69 17.33 -16.60
CA CYS A 210 -17.60 16.44 -16.23
C CYS A 210 -17.16 16.67 -14.80
N ARG A 211 -16.65 15.60 -14.17
CA ARG A 211 -16.11 15.68 -12.81
C ARG A 211 -14.82 16.50 -12.75
N PHE A 212 -14.44 16.87 -11.54
CA PHE A 212 -13.22 17.65 -11.33
C PHE A 212 -12.00 16.92 -11.93
N GLY A 213 -11.15 17.67 -12.65
CA GLY A 213 -10.03 17.10 -13.40
C GLY A 213 -10.40 16.57 -14.80
N TYR A 214 -11.64 16.75 -15.26
CA TYR A 214 -12.09 16.33 -16.59
C TYR A 214 -12.70 17.47 -17.38
N THR A 215 -12.49 17.46 -18.70
CA THR A 215 -12.95 18.45 -19.67
C THR A 215 -13.77 17.77 -20.74
N CYS A 216 -14.79 18.46 -21.28
CA CYS A 216 -15.70 17.90 -22.24
C CYS A 216 -15.20 18.04 -23.68
N LEU A 217 -14.51 16.99 -24.16
CA LEU A 217 -13.81 16.99 -25.44
C LEU A 217 -14.26 15.82 -26.33
N ALA A 218 -14.03 15.96 -27.63
CA ALA A 218 -14.13 14.86 -28.60
C ALA A 218 -12.74 14.62 -29.20
N ASN A 219 -12.41 13.37 -29.50
CA ASN A 219 -11.15 13.04 -30.16
C ASN A 219 -11.05 13.67 -31.56
N ASP A 220 -12.17 13.69 -32.30
CA ASP A 220 -12.33 14.40 -33.56
C ASP A 220 -13.79 14.80 -33.82
N GLU A 221 -14.07 15.44 -34.97
CA GLU A 221 -15.42 15.90 -35.36
C GLU A 221 -16.43 14.76 -35.62
N SER A 222 -15.96 13.52 -35.74
CA SER A 222 -16.78 12.34 -36.05
C SER A 222 -17.17 11.53 -34.80
N GLU A 223 -16.52 11.75 -33.66
CA GLU A 223 -16.84 11.11 -32.39
C GLU A 223 -17.71 11.99 -31.47
N PRO A 224 -18.56 11.38 -30.62
CA PRO A 224 -19.27 12.12 -29.58
C PRO A 224 -18.29 12.68 -28.55
N LYS A 225 -18.67 13.80 -27.93
CA LYS A 225 -17.92 14.34 -26.80
C LYS A 225 -18.08 13.47 -25.55
N TYR A 226 -17.00 13.33 -24.81
CA TYR A 226 -16.94 12.63 -23.54
C TYR A 226 -16.01 13.36 -22.56
N CYS A 227 -16.14 13.02 -21.29
CA CYS A 227 -15.26 13.56 -20.25
C CYS A 227 -13.88 12.93 -20.37
N GLN A 228 -12.91 13.77 -20.74
CA GLN A 228 -11.50 13.43 -20.88
C GLN A 228 -10.71 14.05 -19.72
N GLU A 229 -9.69 13.36 -19.25
CA GLU A 229 -8.78 13.90 -18.25
C GLU A 229 -8.16 15.21 -18.75
N ASN A 230 -8.14 16.22 -17.89
CA ASN A 230 -7.51 17.49 -18.21
C ASN A 230 -5.99 17.37 -18.00
N GLU A 231 -5.20 17.69 -19.02
CA GLU A 231 -3.73 17.69 -18.92
C GLU A 231 -3.23 18.67 -17.84
N GLN A 232 -3.99 19.73 -17.53
CA GLN A 232 -3.77 20.66 -16.41
C GLN A 232 -5.11 21.25 -15.91
N PRO A 233 -5.71 20.76 -14.80
CA PRO A 233 -6.89 21.41 -14.22
C PRO A 233 -6.57 22.87 -13.83
N GLU A 234 -7.28 23.85 -14.41
CA GLU A 234 -7.09 25.26 -14.06
C GLU A 234 -7.62 25.53 -12.64
N GLY A 235 -6.69 25.61 -11.68
CA GLY A 235 -6.95 26.05 -10.30
C GLY A 235 -7.24 24.92 -9.29
N PRO A 236 -7.23 25.24 -7.99
CA PRO A 236 -7.44 24.27 -6.91
C PRO A 236 -8.86 23.69 -6.89
N ARG A 237 -8.97 22.42 -6.47
CA ARG A 237 -10.26 21.73 -6.26
C ARG A 237 -11.15 22.47 -5.27
N ASN A 238 -10.56 23.01 -4.21
CA ASN A 238 -11.24 23.91 -3.29
C ASN A 238 -10.44 25.21 -3.10
N PRO A 239 -10.75 26.30 -3.82
CA PRO A 239 -10.02 27.56 -3.69
C PRO A 239 -10.01 28.15 -2.27
N ASP A 240 -11.00 27.81 -1.45
CA ASP A 240 -11.13 28.28 -0.06
C ASP A 240 -10.47 27.33 0.96
N GLY A 241 -9.90 26.21 0.52
CA GLY A 241 -9.17 25.25 1.36
C GLY A 241 -7.77 25.73 1.78
N ALA A 242 -7.09 24.93 2.58
CA ALA A 242 -5.72 25.16 3.01
C ALA A 242 -4.70 24.72 1.95
N ASP A 243 -3.52 25.34 1.99
CA ASP A 243 -2.39 25.09 1.09
C ASP A 243 -1.74 23.72 1.36
N ASP A 244 -0.94 23.22 0.42
CA ASP A 244 -0.27 21.93 0.59
C ASP A 244 0.71 21.95 1.79
N GLY A 245 0.53 20.99 2.69
CA GLY A 245 1.25 20.82 3.95
C GLY A 245 0.66 21.53 5.17
N GLU A 246 -0.40 22.30 4.99
CA GLU A 246 -1.19 22.84 6.11
C GLU A 246 -2.08 21.76 6.77
N PRO A 247 -2.50 21.98 8.03
CA PRO A 247 -3.40 21.07 8.76
C PRO A 247 -4.75 20.87 8.07
N CYS A 248 -5.35 19.69 8.27
CA CYS A 248 -6.70 19.40 7.81
C CYS A 248 -7.36 18.28 8.62
N GLY A 249 -8.68 18.38 8.81
CA GLY A 249 -9.51 17.28 9.34
C GLY A 249 -10.17 16.43 8.24
N ALA A 250 -10.33 16.99 7.04
CA ALA A 250 -11.02 16.34 5.92
C ALA A 250 -10.55 16.88 4.56
N ASN A 251 -10.85 16.15 3.49
CA ASN A 251 -10.50 16.51 2.10
C ASN A 251 -11.03 17.89 1.70
N LEU A 252 -12.24 18.23 2.16
CA LEU A 252 -12.86 19.53 1.94
C LEU A 252 -12.02 20.68 2.50
N GLY A 253 -11.21 20.43 3.53
CA GLY A 253 -10.32 21.44 4.11
C GLY A 253 -9.13 21.83 3.22
N CYS A 254 -8.93 21.18 2.06
CA CYS A 254 -7.68 21.29 1.30
C CYS A 254 -7.89 21.83 -0.12
N LYS A 255 -7.01 22.76 -0.55
CA LYS A 255 -7.02 23.29 -1.92
C LYS A 255 -6.75 22.22 -2.97
N GLY A 256 -5.78 21.35 -2.70
CA GLY A 256 -5.46 20.18 -3.54
C GLY A 256 -6.53 19.09 -3.49
N GLY A 257 -7.53 19.23 -2.61
CA GLY A 257 -8.66 18.31 -2.54
C GLY A 257 -8.39 16.98 -1.84
N SER A 258 -7.21 16.81 -1.24
CA SER A 258 -6.87 15.62 -0.45
C SER A 258 -6.30 16.02 0.90
N CYS A 259 -6.78 15.37 1.95
CA CYS A 259 -6.29 15.48 3.30
C CYS A 259 -5.77 14.13 3.77
N ILE A 260 -4.48 14.04 4.06
CA ILE A 260 -3.91 12.89 4.77
C ILE A 260 -4.25 13.10 6.25
N ARG A 261 -5.18 12.32 6.80
CA ARG A 261 -5.65 12.52 8.18
C ARG A 261 -4.59 12.11 9.19
N GLU A 262 -4.66 12.71 10.38
CA GLU A 262 -3.84 12.29 11.51
C GLU A 262 -4.20 10.85 11.90
N VAL A 263 -3.18 10.02 12.13
CA VAL A 263 -3.35 8.67 12.66
C VAL A 263 -2.54 8.56 13.95
N GLU A 264 -3.24 8.42 15.09
CA GLU A 264 -2.59 8.15 16.37
C GLU A 264 -1.87 6.79 16.32
N LYS A 265 -0.60 6.77 16.71
CA LYS A 265 0.23 5.58 16.90
C LYS A 265 0.28 5.19 18.38
N ASP A 266 0.67 3.96 18.64
CA ASP A 266 0.96 3.49 20.00
C ASP A 266 1.99 4.41 20.70
N GLN A 267 1.83 4.62 22.00
CA GLN A 267 2.65 5.52 22.84
C GLN A 267 2.43 7.03 22.66
N GLY A 268 1.41 7.44 21.90
CA GLY A 268 0.99 8.85 21.77
C GLY A 268 1.81 9.66 20.76
N GLU A 269 2.50 8.99 19.84
CA GLU A 269 2.99 9.59 18.60
C GLU A 269 1.86 9.62 17.57
N ALA A 270 1.91 10.50 16.57
CA ALA A 270 0.90 10.58 15.53
C ALA A 270 1.56 10.70 14.15
N SER A 271 1.10 9.90 13.20
CA SER A 271 1.37 10.10 11.77
C SER A 271 0.58 11.30 11.28
N PHE A 272 1.23 12.17 10.51
CA PHE A 272 0.66 13.41 10.01
C PHE A 272 -0.10 14.23 11.07
N PRO A 273 0.58 14.67 12.15
CA PRO A 273 -0.11 15.25 13.30
C PRO A 273 -0.94 16.48 12.90
N GLY A 274 -2.24 16.54 13.19
CA GLY A 274 -3.18 17.57 12.74
C GLY A 274 -3.58 17.49 11.26
N GLY A 275 -3.30 16.38 10.59
CA GLY A 275 -3.59 16.11 9.17
C GLY A 275 -2.78 16.97 8.19
N TYR A 276 -2.77 16.61 6.91
CA TYR A 276 -1.89 17.23 5.93
C TYR A 276 -2.57 17.39 4.57
N CYS A 277 -2.81 18.63 4.18
CA CYS A 277 -3.33 18.92 2.84
C CYS A 277 -2.31 18.60 1.76
N THR A 278 -2.77 17.97 0.69
CA THR A 278 -1.93 17.67 -0.47
C THR A 278 -2.73 17.67 -1.76
N THR A 279 -2.13 18.16 -2.83
CA THR A 279 -2.51 17.82 -4.20
C THR A 279 -1.86 16.50 -4.60
N ARG A 280 -2.64 15.56 -5.13
CA ARG A 280 -2.14 14.32 -5.72
C ARG A 280 -1.99 14.48 -7.23
N TYR A 281 -1.08 13.72 -7.82
CA TYR A 281 -0.79 13.70 -9.26
C TYR A 281 -0.31 15.04 -9.83
N CYS A 282 0.50 15.77 -9.08
CA CYS A 282 1.11 17.00 -9.60
C CYS A 282 2.04 16.69 -10.80
N GLY A 283 1.98 17.50 -11.84
CA GLY A 283 2.93 17.47 -12.95
C GLY A 283 4.20 18.25 -12.61
N ASP A 284 4.05 19.41 -11.98
CA ASP A 284 5.14 20.23 -11.48
C ASP A 284 4.74 21.08 -10.25
N ASP A 285 5.64 21.98 -9.81
CA ASP A 285 5.41 22.81 -8.62
C ASP A 285 4.25 23.81 -8.78
N GLU A 286 3.87 24.18 -10.01
CA GLU A 286 2.77 25.11 -10.27
C GLU A 286 1.41 24.46 -9.98
N ASP A 287 1.33 23.13 -10.03
CA ASP A 287 0.15 22.35 -9.62
C ASP A 287 -0.01 22.28 -8.09
N CYS A 288 1.05 22.65 -7.36
CA CYS A 288 1.04 22.66 -5.90
C CYS A 288 0.54 24.01 -5.36
N ASN A 289 -0.35 23.93 -4.38
CA ASN A 289 -0.93 25.06 -3.68
C ASN A 289 0.05 25.59 -2.63
N GLY A 290 1.20 26.09 -3.07
CA GLY A 290 2.29 26.57 -2.19
C GLY A 290 3.32 25.51 -1.78
N GLY A 291 3.10 24.25 -2.17
CA GLY A 291 4.02 23.15 -1.98
C GLY A 291 5.04 22.99 -3.12
N ILE A 292 5.71 21.84 -3.11
CA ILE A 292 6.60 21.36 -4.16
C ILE A 292 6.14 19.99 -4.62
N CYS A 293 6.17 19.75 -5.93
CA CYS A 293 5.79 18.47 -6.48
C CYS A 293 6.94 17.48 -6.33
N LEU A 294 6.67 16.34 -5.70
CA LEU A 294 7.65 15.29 -5.48
C LEU A 294 7.04 13.94 -5.80
N VAL A 295 7.82 13.08 -6.47
CA VAL A 295 7.42 11.68 -6.63
C VAL A 295 7.76 10.91 -5.35
N GLN A 296 6.74 10.68 -4.52
CA GLN A 296 6.80 9.72 -3.43
C GLN A 296 6.10 8.43 -3.84
N ASN A 297 6.72 7.27 -3.62
CA ASN A 297 6.09 5.96 -3.84
C ASN A 297 5.44 5.79 -5.23
N ASN A 298 6.08 6.32 -6.28
CA ASN A 298 5.65 6.23 -7.67
C ASN A 298 4.38 7.04 -8.01
N GLN A 299 3.92 7.91 -7.11
CA GLN A 299 2.88 8.91 -7.41
C GLN A 299 3.37 10.33 -7.08
N PRO A 300 3.28 11.27 -8.02
CA PRO A 300 3.63 12.66 -7.74
C PRO A 300 2.64 13.24 -6.73
N THR A 301 3.16 13.85 -5.66
CA THR A 301 2.39 14.39 -4.55
C THR A 301 3.02 15.71 -4.11
N CYS A 302 2.18 16.70 -3.81
CA CYS A 302 2.64 18.00 -3.35
C CYS A 302 2.97 17.99 -1.86
N MET A 303 4.19 18.44 -1.51
CA MET A 303 4.63 18.53 -0.12
C MET A 303 5.09 19.95 0.21
N ALA A 304 4.96 20.39 1.46
CA ALA A 304 5.52 21.66 1.91
C ALA A 304 7.06 21.62 1.79
N GLY A 305 7.64 22.53 1.02
CA GLY A 305 9.10 22.64 0.88
C GLY A 305 9.76 23.18 2.15
N CYS A 306 11.01 22.77 2.42
CA CYS A 306 11.76 23.23 3.59
C CYS A 306 13.26 23.40 3.29
N ALA A 307 13.96 24.19 4.12
CA ALA A 307 15.42 24.24 4.14
C ALA A 307 16.00 23.66 5.44
N THR A 308 15.24 23.76 6.54
CA THR A 308 15.59 23.31 7.89
C THR A 308 14.35 22.86 8.64
N ASP A 309 14.52 22.11 9.75
CA ASP A 309 13.41 21.65 10.57
C ASP A 309 12.53 22.78 11.11
N SER A 310 13.05 24.00 11.25
CA SER A 310 12.25 25.16 11.69
C SER A 310 11.28 25.69 10.65
N ASP A 311 11.44 25.30 9.38
CA ASP A 311 10.47 25.61 8.33
C ASP A 311 9.27 24.67 8.38
N CYS A 312 9.38 23.57 9.13
CA CYS A 312 8.33 22.59 9.30
C CYS A 312 7.50 22.85 10.55
N ARG A 313 6.21 22.53 10.45
CA ARG A 313 5.28 22.62 11.56
C ARG A 313 5.58 21.59 12.65
N GLN A 314 5.04 21.80 13.84
CA GLN A 314 5.27 20.89 14.96
C GLN A 314 4.86 19.45 14.59
N GLY A 315 5.73 18.49 14.89
CA GLY A 315 5.55 17.08 14.50
C GLY A 315 6.09 16.72 13.11
N TYR A 316 6.70 17.68 12.40
CA TYR A 316 7.31 17.48 11.08
C TYR A 316 8.79 17.85 11.12
N SER A 317 9.61 17.14 10.35
CA SER A 317 11.04 17.43 10.18
C SER A 317 11.37 17.65 8.71
N CYS A 318 12.40 18.46 8.47
CA CYS A 318 12.82 18.78 7.11
C CYS A 318 13.69 17.65 6.57
N ARG A 319 13.20 17.01 5.50
CA ARG A 319 13.88 15.89 4.87
C ARG A 319 14.19 16.17 3.42
N THR A 320 15.29 15.62 2.94
CA THR A 320 15.65 15.70 1.53
C THR A 320 15.12 14.48 0.79
N GLY A 321 14.24 14.72 -0.18
CA GLY A 321 13.67 13.71 -1.05
C GLY A 321 14.59 13.28 -2.18
N ARG A 322 14.11 12.29 -2.94
CA ARG A 322 14.84 11.56 -4.01
C ARG A 322 15.44 12.47 -5.08
N GLU A 323 14.88 13.66 -5.27
CA GLU A 323 15.32 14.66 -6.26
C GLU A 323 16.32 15.69 -5.68
N GLY A 324 16.79 15.51 -4.44
CA GLY A 324 17.66 16.47 -3.76
C GLY A 324 16.93 17.72 -3.25
N ARG A 325 15.60 17.74 -3.38
CA ARG A 325 14.71 18.80 -2.88
C ARG A 325 14.27 18.44 -1.48
N SER A 326 14.14 19.43 -0.60
CA SER A 326 13.76 19.19 0.79
C SER A 326 12.32 19.59 1.08
N PHE A 327 11.62 18.77 1.87
CA PHE A 327 10.21 18.88 2.21
C PHE A 327 9.95 18.49 3.66
N CYS A 328 8.85 19.00 4.21
CA CYS A 328 8.40 18.69 5.55
C CYS A 328 7.62 17.39 5.56
N ASP A 329 7.99 16.51 6.47
CA ASP A 329 7.38 15.19 6.56
C ASP A 329 7.25 14.77 8.04
N SER A 330 6.17 14.06 8.33
CA SER A 330 5.76 13.66 9.68
C SER A 330 6.26 12.30 10.09
N THR A 331 6.70 11.45 9.14
CA THR A 331 7.14 10.10 9.52
C THR A 331 8.29 10.23 10.51
N THR A 332 8.18 9.56 11.65
CA THR A 332 9.29 9.35 12.56
C THR A 332 10.49 8.86 11.74
N ALA A 333 11.72 9.24 12.10
CA ALA A 333 12.88 8.60 11.49
C ALA A 333 12.62 7.08 11.55
N PRO A 334 12.76 6.34 10.43
CA PRO A 334 12.50 4.91 10.43
C PRO A 334 13.24 4.31 11.63
N PRO A 335 12.64 3.33 12.33
CA PRO A 335 13.14 2.88 13.62
C PRO A 335 14.64 2.59 13.51
N GLU A 336 15.41 3.09 14.49
CA GLU A 336 16.86 2.93 14.48
C GLU A 336 17.21 1.47 14.20
N ILE A 337 18.10 1.24 13.25
CA ILE A 337 18.53 -0.12 12.93
C ILE A 337 19.46 -0.54 14.06
N ASP A 338 18.97 -1.42 14.94
CA ASP A 338 19.80 -1.99 16.00
C ASP A 338 20.84 -2.93 15.41
N ALA A 339 21.98 -2.35 15.02
CA ALA A 339 23.14 -3.06 14.51
C ALA A 339 23.68 -4.09 15.52
N SER A 340 23.35 -3.99 16.81
CA SER A 340 23.75 -4.97 17.82
C SER A 340 22.93 -6.27 17.77
N GLY A 341 21.74 -6.22 17.17
CA GLY A 341 20.82 -7.35 16.96
C GLY A 341 21.20 -8.28 15.81
N ALA A 342 22.23 -7.95 15.02
CA ALA A 342 22.67 -8.74 13.85
C ALA A 342 24.07 -9.38 14.03
N PRO A 343 24.34 -10.16 15.10
CA PRO A 343 25.68 -10.68 15.39
C PRO A 343 26.20 -11.69 14.36
N ALA A 344 25.31 -12.23 13.52
CA ALA A 344 25.67 -13.14 12.44
C ALA A 344 26.26 -12.42 11.20
N LEU A 345 26.11 -11.09 11.13
CA LEU A 345 26.62 -10.26 10.04
C LEU A 345 27.94 -9.59 10.43
N GLU A 346 28.88 -9.53 9.50
CA GLU A 346 30.09 -8.71 9.63
C GLU A 346 29.78 -7.27 9.20
N LEU A 347 29.35 -6.44 10.17
CA LEU A 347 29.01 -5.04 9.94
C LEU A 347 30.26 -4.16 9.97
N VAL A 348 30.40 -3.28 8.98
CA VAL A 348 31.50 -2.30 8.89
C VAL A 348 30.93 -0.88 8.86
N CYS A 349 31.21 -0.12 9.92
CA CYS A 349 30.74 1.26 10.10
C CYS A 349 31.89 2.27 10.10
N GLY A 350 31.61 3.48 9.62
CA GLY A 350 32.55 4.59 9.69
C GLY A 350 32.00 5.89 9.12
N SER A 351 32.79 6.95 9.20
CA SER A 351 32.38 8.30 8.75
C SER A 351 32.62 8.56 7.25
N GLN A 352 33.17 7.58 6.52
CA GLN A 352 33.52 7.75 5.10
C GLN A 352 32.31 7.49 4.21
N LYS A 353 32.07 8.38 3.25
CA LYS A 353 31.03 8.23 2.21
C LYS A 353 31.47 7.41 1.01
N THR A 354 32.73 6.98 1.01
CA THR A 354 33.28 6.04 0.03
C THR A 354 34.17 5.06 0.77
N TYR A 355 33.85 3.78 0.65
CA TYR A 355 34.50 2.72 1.44
C TYR A 355 34.74 1.46 0.59
N PRO A 356 35.78 0.66 0.92
CA PRO A 356 36.02 -0.61 0.25
C PRO A 356 34.98 -1.65 0.68
N VAL A 357 34.62 -2.54 -0.25
CA VAL A 357 33.77 -3.71 -0.01
C VAL A 357 34.52 -4.94 -0.51
N GLU A 358 34.83 -5.88 0.38
CA GLU A 358 35.53 -7.10 0.05
C GLU A 358 34.53 -8.22 -0.28
N VAL A 359 34.63 -8.80 -1.47
CA VAL A 359 33.80 -9.94 -1.91
C VAL A 359 34.68 -11.18 -2.06
N ASP A 360 34.28 -12.28 -1.45
CA ASP A 360 35.04 -13.53 -1.44
C ASP A 360 35.38 -14.05 -2.86
N THR A 361 36.61 -14.55 -3.01
CA THR A 361 37.07 -15.16 -4.26
C THR A 361 36.21 -16.35 -4.65
N GLY A 362 35.75 -16.36 -5.91
CA GLY A 362 34.88 -17.41 -6.43
C GLY A 362 33.38 -17.12 -6.31
N ALA A 363 32.98 -16.00 -5.70
CA ALA A 363 31.58 -15.58 -5.69
C ALA A 363 31.03 -15.43 -7.12
N VAL A 364 29.80 -15.92 -7.33
CA VAL A 364 29.03 -15.78 -8.58
C VAL A 364 28.00 -14.64 -8.50
N GLY A 365 27.84 -14.07 -7.31
CA GLY A 365 27.01 -12.91 -7.00
C GLY A 365 27.23 -12.49 -5.55
N PHE A 366 26.68 -11.35 -5.14
CA PHE A 366 26.69 -10.90 -3.75
C PHE A 366 25.54 -9.92 -3.49
N LEU A 367 25.06 -9.88 -2.24
CA LEU A 367 24.20 -8.82 -1.74
C LEU A 367 25.05 -7.83 -0.95
N LEU A 368 24.96 -6.54 -1.27
CA LEU A 368 25.61 -5.44 -0.56
C LEU A 368 24.53 -4.51 0.00
N THR A 369 24.58 -4.27 1.31
CA THR A 369 23.57 -3.45 2.01
C THR A 369 24.24 -2.30 2.75
N PRO A 370 24.34 -1.10 2.16
CA PRO A 370 24.60 0.15 2.85
C PRO A 370 23.42 0.56 3.72
N PHE A 371 23.69 1.11 4.91
CA PHE A 371 22.65 1.63 5.78
C PHE A 371 23.17 2.66 6.79
N ASN A 372 22.25 3.39 7.41
CA ASN A 372 22.52 4.31 8.51
C ASN A 372 21.78 3.83 9.77
N PRO A 373 22.50 3.47 10.85
CA PRO A 373 21.86 3.04 12.10
C PRO A 373 20.90 4.07 12.69
N GLY A 374 21.25 5.36 12.60
CA GLY A 374 20.45 6.47 13.12
C GLY A 374 19.29 6.93 12.23
N GLY A 375 18.78 6.08 11.34
CA GLY A 375 17.55 6.33 10.57
C GLY A 375 17.63 7.40 9.47
N LEU A 376 18.79 8.04 9.27
CA LEU A 376 18.96 9.06 8.22
C LEU A 376 19.05 8.44 6.83
N ALA A 377 18.65 9.19 5.80
CA ALA A 377 18.65 8.72 4.41
C ALA A 377 20.06 8.33 3.91
N ILE A 378 20.14 7.26 3.11
CA ILE A 378 21.36 6.80 2.44
C ILE A 378 21.07 6.38 1.00
N GLU A 379 21.90 6.85 0.07
CA GLU A 379 21.72 6.59 -1.35
C GLU A 379 23.02 6.06 -1.96
N PRO A 380 23.06 4.82 -2.47
CA PRO A 380 24.16 4.34 -3.28
C PRO A 380 24.28 5.13 -4.58
N ARG A 381 25.50 5.55 -4.94
CA ARG A 381 25.76 6.38 -6.13
C ARG A 381 26.71 5.71 -7.11
N THR A 382 27.77 5.08 -6.62
CA THR A 382 28.77 4.46 -7.50
C THR A 382 29.28 3.16 -6.91
N LEU A 383 29.58 2.20 -7.78
CA LEU A 383 30.30 0.99 -7.44
C LEU A 383 31.48 0.83 -8.39
N ARG A 384 32.69 1.11 -7.89
CA ARG A 384 33.92 0.87 -8.64
C ARG A 384 34.36 -0.58 -8.49
N ARG A 385 34.53 -1.26 -9.62
CA ARG A 385 34.86 -2.68 -9.73
C ARG A 385 36.36 -2.94 -9.58
N PRO A 386 36.77 -4.18 -9.27
CA PRO A 386 38.19 -4.56 -9.16
C PRO A 386 39.00 -4.32 -10.45
N ASP A 387 38.36 -4.34 -11.62
CA ASP A 387 38.99 -4.04 -12.92
C ASP A 387 39.25 -2.53 -13.15
N GLY A 388 38.83 -1.68 -12.20
CA GLY A 388 39.02 -0.24 -12.22
C GLY A 388 37.89 0.55 -12.87
N SER A 389 36.93 -0.11 -13.51
CA SER A 389 35.75 0.52 -14.10
C SER A 389 34.68 0.84 -13.05
N THR A 390 33.82 1.82 -13.32
CA THR A 390 32.80 2.29 -12.38
C THR A 390 31.40 2.08 -12.95
N LEU A 391 30.55 1.43 -12.17
CA LEU A 391 29.11 1.42 -12.37
C LEU A 391 28.52 2.66 -11.68
N ASN A 392 27.82 3.50 -12.43
CA ASN A 392 27.01 4.57 -11.87
C ASN A 392 25.64 4.00 -11.53
N ILE A 393 25.28 4.01 -10.25
CA ILE A 393 23.98 3.54 -9.77
C ILE A 393 22.99 4.68 -10.04
N GLN A 394 22.10 4.48 -11.01
CA GLN A 394 21.07 5.46 -11.36
C GLN A 394 20.00 5.48 -10.28
N ASN A 395 19.39 6.65 -10.07
CA ASN A 395 18.30 6.83 -9.11
C ASN A 395 16.94 6.73 -9.81
N ASP A 396 16.71 5.65 -10.55
CA ASP A 396 15.48 5.38 -11.28
C ASP A 396 14.99 3.95 -11.00
N TYR A 397 13.83 3.61 -11.56
CA TYR A 397 13.29 2.26 -11.50
C TYR A 397 14.24 1.24 -12.16
N ALA A 398 15.01 1.72 -13.15
CA ALA A 398 16.00 0.95 -13.89
C ALA A 398 17.30 0.80 -13.09
N PHE A 399 17.32 -0.21 -12.21
CA PHE A 399 18.52 -0.78 -11.56
C PHE A 399 18.98 -0.07 -10.27
N HIS A 400 18.94 -0.84 -9.16
CA HIS A 400 19.67 -0.67 -7.88
C HIS A 400 19.33 0.47 -6.89
N ALA A 401 18.48 1.45 -7.20
CA ALA A 401 18.21 2.57 -6.27
C ALA A 401 16.76 2.70 -5.76
N ILE A 402 15.92 1.69 -5.96
CA ILE A 402 14.54 1.72 -5.46
C ILE A 402 14.43 1.60 -3.93
N ASN A 403 15.47 1.08 -3.27
CA ASN A 403 15.45 0.85 -1.83
C ASN A 403 15.60 2.10 -0.96
N PRO A 404 16.51 3.05 -1.23
CA PRO A 404 16.50 4.36 -0.56
C PRO A 404 15.14 5.07 -0.62
N ALA A 405 14.41 4.80 -1.70
CA ALA A 405 13.08 5.30 -1.96
C ALA A 405 12.02 4.69 -1.00
N ILE A 406 12.13 3.40 -0.69
CA ILE A 406 11.17 2.63 0.12
C ILE A 406 11.56 2.63 1.61
N LEU A 407 12.86 2.43 1.88
CA LEU A 407 13.40 2.15 3.20
C LEU A 407 14.13 3.33 3.82
N THR A 408 14.39 4.40 3.04
CA THR A 408 15.08 5.64 3.43
C THR A 408 16.53 5.44 3.91
N SER A 409 16.73 4.76 5.03
CA SER A 409 18.00 4.60 5.74
C SER A 409 18.74 3.29 5.44
N LEU A 410 18.19 2.43 4.57
CA LEU A 410 18.76 1.14 4.18
C LEU A 410 18.64 0.91 2.67
N ALA A 411 19.70 0.39 2.03
CA ALA A 411 19.76 0.27 0.57
C ALA A 411 20.33 -1.09 0.07
N PRO A 412 19.68 -2.23 0.35
CA PRO A 412 20.13 -3.54 -0.13
C PRO A 412 20.22 -3.59 -1.66
N MET A 413 21.29 -4.17 -2.19
CA MET A 413 21.52 -4.28 -3.63
C MET A 413 22.11 -5.64 -3.98
N LEU A 414 21.49 -6.31 -4.95
CA LEU A 414 21.95 -7.60 -5.47
C LEU A 414 22.82 -7.41 -6.71
N PHE A 415 23.99 -8.05 -6.76
CA PHE A 415 24.89 -8.02 -7.91
C PHE A 415 25.21 -9.43 -8.40
N PRO A 416 24.99 -9.76 -9.68
CA PRO A 416 24.20 -9.02 -10.68
C PRO A 416 22.69 -9.09 -10.41
N ALA A 417 21.96 -8.00 -10.68
CA ALA A 417 20.49 -7.98 -10.72
C ALA A 417 19.93 -8.14 -12.15
N THR A 418 20.73 -8.64 -13.10
CA THR A 418 20.37 -8.80 -14.51
C THR A 418 21.14 -9.97 -15.15
N ASN A 419 20.55 -10.61 -16.17
CA ASN A 419 21.22 -11.59 -17.03
C ASN A 419 21.88 -10.94 -18.27
N ASP A 420 21.86 -9.61 -18.42
CA ASP A 420 22.54 -8.92 -19.51
C ASP A 420 24.03 -9.24 -19.51
N THR A 421 24.54 -9.76 -20.64
CA THR A 421 25.93 -10.20 -20.77
C THR A 421 26.98 -9.12 -20.48
N SER A 422 26.63 -7.84 -20.60
CA SER A 422 27.49 -6.71 -20.26
C SER A 422 27.73 -6.53 -18.75
N LEU A 423 26.85 -7.08 -17.91
CA LEU A 423 26.86 -6.95 -16.46
C LEU A 423 26.93 -8.29 -15.73
N ALA A 424 26.23 -9.32 -16.22
CA ALA A 424 26.04 -10.64 -15.63
C ALA A 424 27.34 -11.34 -15.16
N ASN A 425 28.45 -11.15 -15.88
CA ASN A 425 29.74 -11.78 -15.58
C ASN A 425 30.79 -10.80 -15.05
N THR A 426 30.39 -9.59 -14.68
CA THR A 426 31.30 -8.52 -14.20
C THR A 426 31.34 -8.39 -12.68
N PHE A 427 30.48 -9.14 -11.98
CA PHE A 427 30.39 -9.18 -10.52
C PHE A 427 30.87 -10.54 -10.02
N GLY A 428 31.98 -10.53 -9.29
CA GLY A 428 32.60 -11.72 -8.71
C GLY A 428 33.53 -11.32 -7.58
N GLY A 429 34.36 -12.25 -7.11
CA GLY A 429 35.26 -11.96 -5.99
C GLY A 429 36.28 -10.86 -6.27
N GLY A 430 36.53 -10.00 -5.29
CA GLY A 430 37.49 -8.91 -5.34
C GLY A 430 37.10 -7.71 -4.47
N THR A 431 37.96 -6.68 -4.48
CA THR A 431 37.74 -5.44 -3.74
C THR A 431 37.00 -4.42 -4.60
N TYR A 432 35.80 -4.05 -4.19
CA TYR A 432 34.99 -2.98 -4.77
C TYR A 432 35.15 -1.69 -3.96
N GLN A 433 34.80 -0.54 -4.54
CA GLN A 433 34.60 0.70 -3.78
C GLN A 433 33.18 1.19 -3.95
N MET A 434 32.43 1.26 -2.85
CA MET A 434 31.07 1.79 -2.82
C MET A 434 31.11 3.27 -2.46
N GLY A 435 30.44 4.10 -3.25
CA GLY A 435 30.19 5.51 -2.95
C GLY A 435 28.71 5.74 -2.63
N VAL A 436 28.43 6.38 -1.50
CA VAL A 436 27.07 6.71 -1.04
C VAL A 436 26.91 8.22 -0.82
N ALA A 437 25.69 8.73 -0.96
CA ALA A 437 25.28 10.06 -0.53
C ALA A 437 24.44 9.94 0.75
N SER A 438 24.76 10.73 1.77
CA SER A 438 24.01 10.77 3.02
C SER A 438 24.50 11.90 3.93
N ASN A 439 23.59 12.54 4.67
CA ASN A 439 23.89 13.54 5.69
C ASN A 439 24.28 12.94 7.05
N ALA A 440 24.22 11.60 7.21
CA ALA A 440 24.58 10.95 8.46
C ALA A 440 26.06 11.15 8.82
N SER A 441 26.39 11.24 10.11
CA SER A 441 27.79 11.32 10.57
C SER A 441 28.53 9.99 10.46
N GLU A 442 27.79 8.88 10.49
CA GLU A 442 28.27 7.51 10.34
C GLU A 442 27.40 6.77 9.31
N THR A 443 28.03 5.92 8.51
CA THR A 443 27.39 4.99 7.57
C THR A 443 27.94 3.60 7.79
N CYS A 444 27.08 2.59 7.70
CA CYS A 444 27.42 1.18 7.85
C CYS A 444 27.16 0.41 6.56
N HIS A 445 27.79 -0.75 6.43
CA HIS A 445 27.45 -1.71 5.40
C HIS A 445 27.78 -3.14 5.82
N TYR A 446 27.19 -4.09 5.12
CA TYR A 446 27.62 -5.49 5.12
C TYR A 446 27.47 -6.08 3.71
N VAL A 447 28.18 -7.18 3.47
CA VAL A 447 28.15 -7.91 2.20
C VAL A 447 28.03 -9.40 2.45
N ILE A 448 27.20 -10.07 1.66
CA ILE A 448 27.06 -11.52 1.69
C ILE A 448 27.36 -12.05 0.28
N ALA A 449 28.47 -12.78 0.15
CA ALA A 449 28.89 -13.37 -1.11
C ALA A 449 28.15 -14.70 -1.36
N GLN A 450 27.71 -14.90 -2.61
CA GLN A 450 27.10 -16.15 -3.07
C GLN A 450 28.15 -16.99 -3.80
N PRO A 451 28.60 -18.13 -3.25
CA PRO A 451 29.72 -18.90 -3.80
C PRO A 451 29.37 -19.71 -5.05
N SER A 452 28.09 -20.04 -5.25
CA SER A 452 27.61 -20.80 -6.41
C SER A 452 26.12 -20.57 -6.63
N ALA A 453 25.58 -20.99 -7.77
CA ALA A 453 24.16 -20.84 -8.05
C ALA A 453 23.31 -21.60 -7.01
N GLY A 454 22.46 -20.85 -6.30
CA GLY A 454 21.55 -21.33 -5.27
C GLY A 454 20.55 -22.37 -5.75
N ARG A 455 20.03 -23.15 -4.81
CA ARG A 455 19.04 -24.20 -5.00
C ARG A 455 17.97 -24.26 -3.92
N THR A 456 18.16 -23.67 -2.75
CA THR A 456 17.19 -23.79 -1.64
C THR A 456 16.84 -22.44 -1.06
N LEU A 457 15.55 -22.11 -1.06
CA LEU A 457 14.99 -20.91 -0.45
C LEU A 457 14.26 -21.30 0.84
N ARG A 458 14.61 -20.65 1.96
CA ARG A 458 13.96 -20.89 3.26
C ARG A 458 13.02 -19.75 3.60
N LEU A 459 11.80 -20.11 3.99
CA LEU A 459 10.77 -19.17 4.43
C LEU A 459 10.43 -19.38 5.91
N ARG A 460 10.23 -18.29 6.65
CA ARG A 460 9.64 -18.30 7.99
C ARG A 460 8.35 -17.50 7.96
N PHE A 461 7.25 -18.13 8.34
CA PHE A 461 5.94 -17.46 8.37
C PHE A 461 5.65 -16.94 9.77
N TYR A 462 5.26 -15.67 9.89
CA TYR A 462 4.68 -15.08 11.09
C TYR A 462 3.17 -14.97 10.87
N LEU A 463 2.39 -15.50 11.80
CA LEU A 463 0.94 -15.49 11.75
C LEU A 463 0.43 -14.36 12.62
N VAL A 464 -0.29 -13.42 12.00
CA VAL A 464 -0.72 -12.17 12.62
C VAL A 464 -2.24 -12.08 12.50
N GLY A 465 -2.93 -12.80 13.40
CA GLY A 465 -4.39 -12.70 13.52
C GLY A 465 -5.21 -13.42 12.45
N VAL A 466 -4.57 -14.28 11.64
CA VAL A 466 -5.27 -15.00 10.57
C VAL A 466 -6.25 -16.05 11.13
N PRO A 467 -7.55 -15.97 10.82
CA PRO A 467 -8.55 -16.90 11.35
C PRO A 467 -8.22 -18.38 11.07
N GLY A 468 -8.20 -19.21 12.12
CA GLY A 468 -7.97 -20.66 12.00
C GLY A 468 -6.50 -21.08 11.78
N LEU A 469 -5.58 -20.12 11.71
CA LEU A 469 -4.14 -20.37 11.67
C LEU A 469 -3.48 -20.02 13.01
N SER A 470 -2.52 -20.85 13.38
CA SER A 470 -1.60 -20.70 14.52
C SER A 470 -0.31 -21.41 14.16
N ALA A 471 0.78 -21.18 14.89
CA ALA A 471 2.04 -21.86 14.61
C ALA A 471 1.89 -23.40 14.72
N ALA A 472 0.94 -23.85 15.55
CA ALA A 472 0.60 -25.26 15.71
C ALA A 472 -0.27 -25.82 14.57
N THR A 473 -1.20 -25.04 14.01
CA THR A 473 -2.15 -25.53 12.99
C THR A 473 -1.62 -25.34 11.56
N ALA A 474 -0.84 -24.30 11.32
CA ALA A 474 -0.33 -23.90 10.00
C ALA A 474 0.42 -25.01 9.23
N PRO A 475 1.29 -25.84 9.85
CA PRO A 475 1.94 -26.96 9.16
C PRO A 475 0.97 -27.99 8.55
N SER A 476 -0.25 -28.07 9.07
CA SER A 476 -1.28 -29.04 8.66
C SER A 476 -2.52 -28.40 8.03
N ASN A 477 -2.57 -27.07 7.95
CA ASN A 477 -3.69 -26.35 7.36
C ASN A 477 -3.71 -26.59 5.84
N ARG A 478 -4.80 -27.16 5.34
CA ARG A 478 -4.93 -27.58 3.94
C ARG A 478 -4.69 -26.41 2.97
N ASP A 479 -5.31 -25.27 3.26
CA ASP A 479 -5.37 -24.14 2.34
C ASP A 479 -4.03 -23.42 2.25
N LEU A 480 -3.40 -23.17 3.40
CA LEU A 480 -2.05 -22.61 3.45
C LEU A 480 -1.03 -23.53 2.75
N GLN A 481 -1.09 -24.85 2.98
CA GLN A 481 -0.18 -25.77 2.31
C GLN A 481 -0.41 -25.83 0.79
N GLN A 482 -1.63 -25.59 0.30
CA GLN A 482 -1.90 -25.47 -1.13
C GLN A 482 -1.30 -24.20 -1.73
N ALA A 483 -1.42 -23.05 -1.05
CA ALA A 483 -0.78 -21.81 -1.48
C ALA A 483 0.75 -21.96 -1.54
N ILE A 484 1.36 -22.52 -0.49
CA ILE A 484 2.81 -22.81 -0.46
C ILE A 484 3.22 -23.78 -1.57
N ALA A 485 2.41 -24.80 -1.87
CA ALA A 485 2.70 -25.74 -2.95
C ALA A 485 2.67 -25.08 -4.34
N THR A 486 1.76 -24.12 -4.57
CA THR A 486 1.72 -23.33 -5.81
C THR A 486 3.00 -22.51 -5.96
N MET A 487 3.40 -21.76 -4.93
CA MET A 487 4.67 -21.04 -4.91
C MET A 487 5.85 -21.99 -5.18
N ALA A 488 5.92 -23.11 -4.46
CA ALA A 488 7.00 -24.09 -4.63
C ALA A 488 7.09 -24.61 -6.06
N THR A 489 5.95 -24.77 -6.76
CA THR A 489 5.92 -25.18 -8.18
C THR A 489 6.52 -24.11 -9.10
N ILE A 490 6.24 -22.82 -8.86
CA ILE A 490 6.82 -21.71 -9.62
C ILE A 490 8.35 -21.67 -9.43
N TYR A 491 8.82 -21.78 -8.19
CA TYR A 491 10.25 -21.77 -7.87
C TYR A 491 10.99 -23.03 -8.35
N ASP A 492 10.35 -24.20 -8.35
CA ASP A 492 10.93 -25.44 -8.88
C ASP A 492 11.20 -25.35 -10.39
N ALA A 493 10.36 -24.64 -11.15
CA ALA A 493 10.63 -24.36 -12.57
C ALA A 493 11.94 -23.58 -12.80
N MET A 494 12.38 -22.81 -11.79
CA MET A 494 13.66 -22.11 -11.76
C MET A 494 14.77 -22.92 -11.06
N ASN A 495 14.52 -24.19 -10.71
CA ASN A 495 15.40 -25.09 -9.98
C ASN A 495 15.77 -24.55 -8.57
N ILE A 496 14.76 -24.02 -7.89
CA ILE A 496 14.82 -23.56 -6.49
C ILE A 496 13.79 -24.34 -5.67
N GLU A 497 14.26 -25.10 -4.69
CA GLU A 497 13.44 -25.79 -3.71
C GLU A 497 13.02 -24.82 -2.60
N VAL A 498 11.72 -24.76 -2.31
CA VAL A 498 11.18 -23.95 -1.22
C VAL A 498 11.04 -24.82 0.03
N GLU A 499 11.67 -24.40 1.13
CA GLU A 499 11.61 -25.03 2.44
C GLU A 499 10.95 -24.08 3.45
N VAL A 500 9.93 -24.56 4.16
CA VAL A 500 9.39 -23.81 5.30
C VAL A 500 10.22 -24.12 6.54
N ALA A 501 11.01 -23.13 6.98
CA ALA A 501 11.91 -23.24 8.12
C ALA A 501 11.15 -23.23 9.45
N ALA A 502 10.13 -22.37 9.59
CA ALA A 502 9.33 -22.26 10.80
C ALA A 502 8.00 -21.52 10.57
N TYR A 503 7.07 -21.74 11.51
CA TYR A 503 5.90 -20.89 11.74
C TYR A 503 6.04 -20.25 13.12
N ALA A 504 5.77 -18.95 13.21
CA ALA A 504 5.81 -18.16 14.43
C ALA A 504 4.49 -17.39 14.59
N GLU A 505 4.20 -16.98 15.82
CA GLU A 505 3.05 -16.14 16.17
C GLU A 505 3.56 -14.92 16.92
N LEU A 506 2.88 -13.78 16.71
CA LEU A 506 3.08 -12.60 17.53
C LEU A 506 2.25 -12.69 18.82
N SER A 507 2.46 -11.76 19.75
CA SER A 507 1.59 -11.67 20.94
C SER A 507 0.18 -11.26 20.54
N ASP A 508 -0.81 -11.54 21.39
CA ASP A 508 -2.21 -11.14 21.16
C ASP A 508 -2.34 -9.61 20.97
N GLU A 509 -1.55 -8.84 21.70
CA GLU A 509 -1.49 -7.37 21.61
C GLU A 509 -0.99 -6.90 20.24
N LEU A 510 0.16 -7.40 19.80
CA LEU A 510 0.72 -7.07 18.47
C LEU A 510 -0.17 -7.59 17.34
N THR A 511 -0.81 -8.74 17.56
CA THR A 511 -1.77 -9.29 16.61
C THR A 511 -2.97 -8.37 16.43
N ALA A 512 -3.54 -7.83 17.51
CA ALA A 512 -4.65 -6.88 17.42
C ALA A 512 -4.26 -5.58 16.70
N SER A 513 -3.01 -5.12 16.86
CA SER A 513 -2.51 -3.92 16.18
C SER A 513 -2.27 -4.15 14.68
N TYR A 514 -1.74 -5.32 14.29
CA TYR A 514 -1.21 -5.55 12.94
C TYR A 514 -1.95 -6.58 12.09
N SER A 515 -3.05 -7.17 12.58
CA SER A 515 -3.84 -8.12 11.76
C SER A 515 -4.47 -7.45 10.54
N ILE A 516 -4.74 -6.14 10.60
CA ILE A 516 -5.16 -5.33 9.46
C ILE A 516 -4.17 -4.17 9.32
N ILE A 517 -3.49 -4.09 8.18
CA ILE A 517 -2.49 -3.06 7.90
C ILE A 517 -3.15 -1.85 7.25
N ARG A 518 -2.99 -0.67 7.86
CA ARG A 518 -3.71 0.56 7.43
C ARG A 518 -2.79 1.57 6.76
N THR A 519 -1.49 1.47 7.02
CA THR A 519 -0.47 2.30 6.36
C THR A 519 0.70 1.46 5.87
N LEU A 520 1.49 1.99 4.93
CA LEU A 520 2.75 1.35 4.54
C LEU A 520 3.76 1.30 5.69
N ASP A 521 3.74 2.30 6.58
CA ASP A 521 4.58 2.33 7.77
C ASP A 521 4.24 1.16 8.71
N ASP A 522 2.96 0.82 8.90
CA ASP A 522 2.55 -0.33 9.71
C ASP A 522 3.16 -1.63 9.18
N ALA A 523 3.27 -1.77 7.85
CA ALA A 523 3.90 -2.94 7.24
C ALA A 523 5.40 -3.01 7.56
N PHE A 524 6.10 -1.87 7.50
CA PHE A 524 7.52 -1.78 7.83
C PHE A 524 7.79 -2.01 9.33
N ASP A 525 6.93 -1.47 10.20
CA ASP A 525 6.98 -1.69 11.64
C ASP A 525 6.71 -3.15 11.98
N LEU A 526 5.72 -3.78 11.33
CA LEU A 526 5.41 -5.19 11.49
C LEU A 526 6.60 -6.09 11.12
N VAL A 527 7.23 -5.88 9.96
CA VAL A 527 8.38 -6.72 9.58
C VAL A 527 9.57 -6.50 10.51
N ALA A 528 9.72 -5.30 11.08
CA ALA A 528 10.75 -5.01 12.07
C ALA A 528 10.58 -5.79 13.39
N LEU A 529 9.43 -6.45 13.62
CA LEU A 529 9.24 -7.40 14.72
C LEU A 529 9.87 -8.77 14.45
N SER A 530 10.49 -8.99 13.29
CA SER A 530 11.11 -10.27 12.97
C SER A 530 12.29 -10.58 13.90
N GLU A 531 12.40 -11.85 14.27
CA GLU A 531 13.48 -12.35 15.11
C GLU A 531 14.52 -13.14 14.29
N ALA A 532 15.80 -12.95 14.64
CA ALA A 532 16.90 -13.77 14.16
C ALA A 532 16.65 -15.27 14.49
N PRO A 533 16.55 -16.17 13.50
CA PRO A 533 16.33 -17.60 13.75
C PRO A 533 17.48 -18.32 14.46
N GLY A 534 18.68 -17.75 14.44
CA GLY A 534 19.87 -18.38 15.00
C GLY A 534 21.05 -17.43 15.15
N THR A 535 22.23 -18.01 15.40
CA THR A 535 23.45 -17.24 15.69
C THR A 535 24.45 -17.24 14.53
N THR A 536 24.24 -18.11 13.55
CA THR A 536 25.09 -18.20 12.35
C THR A 536 24.44 -17.50 11.17
N LEU A 537 25.25 -17.06 10.21
CA LEU A 537 24.75 -16.45 8.97
C LEU A 537 23.75 -17.38 8.25
N ASP A 538 24.10 -18.66 8.12
CA ASP A 538 23.30 -19.66 7.42
C ASP A 538 21.91 -19.88 8.04
N GLU A 539 21.80 -19.82 9.38
CA GLU A 539 20.52 -19.87 10.08
C GLU A 539 19.66 -18.62 9.83
N ASN A 540 20.30 -17.45 9.67
CA ASN A 540 19.65 -16.16 9.44
C ASN A 540 19.36 -15.88 7.95
N LEU A 541 19.81 -16.72 7.02
CA LEU A 541 19.43 -16.64 5.61
C LEU A 541 18.05 -17.27 5.38
N VAL A 542 17.02 -16.58 5.87
CA VAL A 542 15.60 -16.91 5.73
C VAL A 542 14.81 -15.67 5.31
N VAL A 543 13.77 -15.85 4.49
CA VAL A 543 12.81 -14.79 4.19
C VAL A 543 11.68 -14.85 5.21
N ASN A 544 11.43 -13.73 5.90
CA ASN A 544 10.29 -13.62 6.80
C ASN A 544 9.05 -13.18 6.03
N VAL A 545 7.96 -13.92 6.18
CA VAL A 545 6.66 -13.67 5.55
C VAL A 545 5.63 -13.48 6.64
N PHE A 546 5.09 -12.27 6.77
CA PHE A 546 4.05 -11.95 7.74
C PHE A 546 2.69 -12.10 7.08
N LEU A 547 1.92 -13.09 7.55
CA LEU A 547 0.57 -13.36 7.12
C LEU A 547 -0.39 -12.58 8.01
N ILE A 548 -1.07 -11.60 7.42
CA ILE A 548 -2.08 -10.76 8.08
C ILE A 548 -3.48 -11.15 7.60
N ASP A 549 -4.53 -10.61 8.22
CA ASP A 549 -5.89 -10.76 7.73
C ASP A 549 -6.06 -10.03 6.39
N ASP A 550 -5.92 -8.70 6.38
CA ASP A 550 -6.04 -7.89 5.16
C ASP A 550 -5.34 -6.52 5.20
N PHE A 551 -5.27 -5.83 4.05
CA PHE A 551 -4.86 -4.44 3.94
C PHE A 551 -6.07 -3.50 3.87
N ALA A 552 -6.02 -2.42 4.65
CA ALA A 552 -6.95 -1.29 4.63
C ALA A 552 -6.19 0.01 4.40
N VAL A 553 -5.29 0.03 3.41
CA VAL A 553 -4.48 1.19 3.04
C VAL A 553 -5.27 2.07 2.08
N GLU A 554 -5.73 3.24 2.54
CA GLU A 554 -6.59 4.15 1.76
C GLU A 554 -5.95 4.55 0.42
N ASP A 555 -4.63 4.69 0.38
CA ASP A 555 -3.87 5.12 -0.80
C ASP A 555 -3.47 3.99 -1.75
N SER A 556 -3.71 2.72 -1.36
CA SER A 556 -3.41 1.55 -2.18
C SER A 556 -4.53 0.50 -2.03
N PRO A 557 -5.76 0.83 -2.48
CA PRO A 557 -6.88 -0.08 -2.40
C PRO A 557 -6.63 -1.33 -3.27
N GLY A 558 -6.83 -2.52 -2.71
CA GLY A 558 -6.59 -3.78 -3.39
C GLY A 558 -5.15 -4.30 -3.30
N LEU A 559 -4.32 -3.72 -2.43
CA LEU A 559 -2.99 -4.24 -2.11
C LEU A 559 -3.08 -5.65 -1.52
N LEU A 560 -2.36 -6.61 -2.11
CA LEU A 560 -2.40 -8.02 -1.69
C LEU A 560 -1.12 -8.45 -0.94
N GLY A 561 -0.03 -7.71 -1.13
CA GLY A 561 1.24 -7.93 -0.46
C GLY A 561 2.20 -6.76 -0.63
N ILE A 562 3.19 -6.69 0.24
CA ILE A 562 4.28 -5.71 0.20
C ILE A 562 5.59 -6.40 0.56
N SER A 563 6.55 -6.40 -0.34
CA SER A 563 7.95 -6.70 -0.03
C SER A 563 8.66 -5.49 0.60
N ALA A 564 9.21 -5.65 1.79
CA ALA A 564 10.03 -4.60 2.41
C ALA A 564 11.43 -4.56 1.79
N GLY A 565 11.53 -3.82 0.69
CA GLY A 565 12.73 -3.67 -0.13
C GLY A 565 12.75 -4.58 -1.36
N LEU A 566 13.42 -4.13 -2.41
CA LEU A 566 13.62 -4.77 -3.71
C LEU A 566 15.11 -4.69 -4.16
N PRO A 567 15.98 -5.61 -3.74
CA PRO A 567 15.74 -6.76 -2.85
C PRO A 567 15.61 -6.35 -1.37
N GLY A 568 15.18 -7.27 -0.52
CA GLY A 568 15.19 -7.11 0.94
C GLY A 568 16.57 -7.28 1.58
N ALA A 569 16.64 -7.03 2.89
CA ALA A 569 17.89 -7.05 3.66
C ALA A 569 18.25 -8.45 4.16
N ALA A 570 18.91 -9.26 3.32
CA ALA A 570 19.26 -10.63 3.70
C ALA A 570 20.06 -10.69 5.00
N GLY A 571 19.65 -11.59 5.91
CA GLY A 571 20.28 -11.82 7.20
C GLY A 571 20.13 -10.70 8.24
N LEU A 572 19.53 -9.56 7.88
CA LEU A 572 19.26 -8.45 8.80
C LEU A 572 17.82 -8.53 9.29
N HIS A 573 17.64 -9.17 10.43
CA HIS A 573 16.36 -9.25 11.14
C HIS A 573 16.14 -8.02 12.04
N ALA A 574 14.95 -7.91 12.62
CA ALA A 574 14.56 -6.79 13.48
C ALA A 574 14.78 -5.42 12.80
N SER A 575 14.43 -5.32 11.51
CA SER A 575 14.58 -4.09 10.74
C SER A 575 13.39 -3.87 9.80
N PRO A 576 13.14 -2.60 9.39
CA PRO A 576 12.10 -2.25 8.41
C PRO A 576 12.18 -2.96 7.05
N ALA A 577 13.27 -3.67 6.76
CA ALA A 577 13.53 -4.34 5.48
C ALA A 577 13.68 -5.86 5.61
N SER A 578 13.23 -6.42 6.74
CA SER A 578 13.58 -7.79 7.16
C SER A 578 12.56 -8.86 6.74
N GLY A 579 11.54 -8.49 5.97
CA GLY A 579 10.54 -9.41 5.48
C GLY A 579 9.57 -8.79 4.48
N LEU A 580 8.45 -9.47 4.30
CA LEU A 580 7.32 -9.01 3.51
C LEU A 580 6.02 -9.25 4.27
N VAL A 581 5.01 -8.45 3.96
CA VAL A 581 3.66 -8.57 4.52
C VAL A 581 2.72 -9.03 3.43
N PHE A 582 1.81 -9.94 3.77
CA PHE A 582 0.98 -10.63 2.79
C PHE A 582 -0.43 -10.85 3.36
N SER A 583 -1.44 -10.39 2.63
CA SER A 583 -2.86 -10.57 3.00
C SER A 583 -3.27 -12.02 2.78
N THR A 584 -4.06 -12.55 3.72
CA THR A 584 -4.67 -13.87 3.58
C THR A 584 -6.15 -13.80 3.19
N ALA A 585 -6.66 -12.61 2.85
CA ALA A 585 -7.97 -12.43 2.26
C ALA A 585 -8.09 -13.27 0.97
N GLY A 586 -8.96 -14.29 1.00
CA GLY A 586 -9.13 -15.26 -0.09
C GLY A 586 -8.45 -16.64 0.15
N LEU A 587 -7.72 -16.81 1.25
CA LEU A 587 -7.21 -18.13 1.65
C LEU A 587 -8.39 -19.08 1.97
N GLY A 588 -8.40 -20.24 1.32
CA GLY A 588 -9.50 -21.20 1.37
C GLY A 588 -10.50 -21.06 0.21
N GLU A 589 -10.52 -19.91 -0.47
CA GLU A 589 -11.35 -19.64 -1.63
C GLU A 589 -10.57 -19.86 -2.93
N ASP A 590 -9.43 -19.18 -3.09
CA ASP A 590 -8.52 -19.31 -4.24
C ASP A 590 -7.06 -19.43 -3.80
N ASN A 591 -6.72 -20.58 -3.23
CA ASN A 591 -5.35 -20.89 -2.79
C ASN A 591 -4.31 -20.83 -3.92
N ALA A 592 -4.74 -20.96 -5.19
CA ALA A 592 -3.83 -20.93 -6.32
C ALA A 592 -3.35 -19.50 -6.59
N THR A 593 -4.27 -18.55 -6.64
CA THR A 593 -3.94 -17.13 -6.79
C THR A 593 -3.16 -16.62 -5.58
N ILE A 594 -3.57 -16.97 -4.35
CA ILE A 594 -2.81 -16.65 -3.11
C ILE A 594 -1.37 -17.16 -3.18
N GLY A 595 -1.17 -18.40 -3.65
CA GLY A 595 0.17 -18.96 -3.80
C GLY A 595 1.01 -18.29 -4.90
N GLN A 596 0.39 -17.74 -5.95
CA GLN A 596 1.06 -16.95 -6.97
C GLN A 596 1.48 -15.58 -6.44
N ILE A 597 0.61 -14.88 -5.71
CA ILE A 597 0.93 -13.57 -5.11
C ILE A 597 2.06 -13.75 -4.09
N LEU A 598 2.03 -14.81 -3.29
CA LEU A 598 3.15 -15.12 -2.38
C LEU A 598 4.47 -15.33 -3.15
N ALA A 599 4.42 -16.00 -4.31
CA ALA A 599 5.60 -16.17 -5.15
C ALA A 599 6.13 -14.84 -5.70
N HIS A 600 5.22 -13.94 -6.08
CA HIS A 600 5.49 -12.59 -6.59
C HIS A 600 6.22 -11.74 -5.54
N GLU A 601 5.66 -11.62 -4.33
CA GLU A 601 6.27 -10.81 -3.25
C GLU A 601 7.63 -11.35 -2.82
N VAL A 602 7.77 -12.68 -2.72
CA VAL A 602 9.08 -13.28 -2.43
C VAL A 602 10.05 -13.03 -3.59
N GLY A 603 9.56 -12.99 -4.83
CA GLY A 603 10.34 -12.63 -6.01
C GLY A 603 10.93 -11.23 -5.88
N HIS A 604 10.12 -10.26 -5.47
CA HIS A 604 10.56 -8.90 -5.13
C HIS A 604 11.61 -8.87 -4.04
N TYR A 605 11.37 -9.57 -2.94
CA TYR A 605 12.31 -9.64 -1.82
C TYR A 605 13.67 -10.23 -2.24
N LEU A 606 13.66 -11.15 -3.22
CA LEU A 606 14.86 -11.75 -3.79
C LEU A 606 15.50 -10.90 -4.91
N GLY A 607 14.90 -9.77 -5.29
CA GLY A 607 15.48 -8.79 -6.20
C GLY A 607 14.93 -8.79 -7.63
N LEU A 608 13.82 -9.49 -7.87
CA LEU A 608 13.05 -9.33 -9.10
C LEU A 608 12.20 -8.05 -9.02
N ARG A 609 11.84 -7.54 -10.19
CA ARG A 609 10.98 -6.37 -10.37
C ARG A 609 9.76 -6.79 -11.18
N HIS A 610 8.77 -5.92 -11.29
CA HIS A 610 7.72 -6.18 -12.26
C HIS A 610 8.33 -6.24 -13.66
N THR A 611 7.95 -7.24 -14.45
CA THR A 611 8.43 -7.36 -15.85
C THR A 611 8.17 -6.07 -16.62
N THR A 612 6.98 -5.50 -16.41
CA THR A 612 6.58 -4.16 -16.81
C THR A 612 5.97 -3.46 -15.61
N GLU A 613 6.34 -2.21 -15.33
CA GLU A 613 5.73 -1.44 -14.24
C GLU A 613 4.27 -1.07 -14.49
N HIS A 614 3.47 -0.84 -13.43
CA HIS A 614 2.03 -0.53 -13.52
C HIS A 614 1.67 0.59 -14.52
N LEU A 615 2.57 1.56 -14.74
CA LEU A 615 2.35 2.68 -15.66
C LEU A 615 2.96 2.46 -17.06
N GLY A 616 3.56 1.30 -17.32
CA GLY A 616 4.37 1.06 -18.53
C GLY A 616 5.63 1.94 -18.62
N SER A 617 5.92 2.70 -17.56
CA SER A 617 6.97 3.72 -17.49
C SER A 617 8.37 3.13 -17.36
N ALA A 618 8.48 1.88 -16.94
CA ALA A 618 9.74 1.17 -16.81
C ALA A 618 9.57 -0.35 -17.01
N GLN A 619 10.68 -1.02 -17.35
CA GLN A 619 10.78 -2.46 -17.50
C GLN A 619 11.83 -3.01 -16.53
N ASP A 620 11.73 -4.29 -16.17
CA ASP A 620 12.79 -4.93 -15.41
C ASP A 620 14.10 -5.02 -16.24
N PRO A 621 15.27 -5.16 -15.59
CA PRO A 621 16.54 -5.24 -16.32
C PRO A 621 16.82 -6.65 -16.85
N ILE A 622 15.83 -7.54 -16.93
CA ILE A 622 16.01 -8.93 -17.35
C ILE A 622 15.80 -8.99 -18.87
N THR A 623 16.72 -9.59 -19.59
CA THR A 623 16.75 -9.47 -21.06
C THR A 623 15.80 -10.43 -21.79
N ASP A 624 15.19 -11.39 -21.08
CA ASP A 624 14.30 -12.41 -21.63
C ASP A 624 12.86 -12.32 -21.08
N THR A 625 12.53 -11.25 -20.36
CA THR A 625 11.18 -10.86 -19.96
C THR A 625 10.59 -9.94 -21.03
N PRO A 626 9.39 -10.24 -21.57
CA PRO A 626 8.69 -9.32 -22.46
C PRO A 626 8.31 -8.03 -21.72
N SER A 627 8.10 -6.96 -22.49
CA SER A 627 7.61 -5.68 -21.97
C SER A 627 6.23 -5.36 -22.53
N CYS A 628 5.36 -4.78 -21.72
CA CYS A 628 4.05 -4.32 -22.14
C CYS A 628 4.01 -2.78 -22.23
N LEU A 629 3.42 -2.24 -23.29
CA LEU A 629 3.21 -0.80 -23.43
C LEU A 629 2.02 -0.31 -22.59
N PHE A 630 1.04 -1.17 -22.36
CA PHE A 630 -0.21 -0.85 -21.64
C PHE A 630 -0.50 -1.94 -20.58
N PRO A 631 0.28 -2.02 -19.49
CA PRO A 631 0.17 -3.10 -18.52
C PRO A 631 -1.18 -3.12 -17.79
N ASN A 632 -1.91 -2.01 -17.74
CA ASN A 632 -3.30 -1.93 -17.25
C ASN A 632 -4.30 -2.76 -18.09
N LEU A 633 -3.94 -3.11 -19.33
CA LEU A 633 -4.68 -4.04 -20.20
C LEU A 633 -4.07 -5.44 -20.13
N GLY A 634 -3.80 -5.90 -18.90
CA GLY A 634 -2.90 -7.02 -18.63
C GLY A 634 -3.11 -8.27 -19.49
N TYR A 635 -4.35 -8.64 -19.82
CA TYR A 635 -4.65 -9.82 -20.65
C TYR A 635 -4.09 -9.76 -22.08
N PHE A 636 -3.70 -8.58 -22.58
CA PHE A 636 -3.12 -8.40 -23.91
C PHE A 636 -1.59 -8.28 -23.88
N CYS A 637 -0.98 -8.34 -22.69
CA CYS A 637 0.45 -8.21 -22.52
C CYS A 637 1.16 -9.55 -22.76
N ASP A 638 2.29 -9.53 -23.46
CA ASP A 638 3.10 -10.73 -23.69
C ASP A 638 3.72 -11.30 -22.38
N ASP A 639 3.85 -10.46 -21.35
CA ASP A 639 4.32 -10.82 -20.02
C ASP A 639 3.19 -11.10 -19.02
N ALA A 640 1.92 -11.11 -19.44
CA ALA A 640 0.75 -11.29 -18.57
C ALA A 640 0.80 -12.56 -17.72
N GLU A 641 1.30 -13.66 -18.27
CA GLU A 641 1.40 -14.95 -17.58
C GLU A 641 2.66 -15.07 -16.72
N ASN A 642 3.57 -14.08 -16.74
CA ASN A 642 4.75 -14.08 -15.89
C ASN A 642 4.33 -13.87 -14.43
N PHE A 643 4.93 -14.62 -13.51
CA PHE A 643 4.59 -14.50 -12.10
C PHE A 643 4.95 -13.14 -11.48
N MET A 644 5.87 -12.39 -12.11
CA MET A 644 6.23 -11.02 -11.75
C MET A 644 5.45 -9.94 -12.52
N PHE A 645 4.39 -10.29 -13.27
CA PHE A 645 3.51 -9.27 -13.86
C PHE A 645 2.78 -8.51 -12.75
N PRO A 646 2.67 -7.16 -12.81
CA PRO A 646 2.23 -6.34 -11.68
C PRO A 646 0.75 -6.47 -11.30
N PHE A 647 -0.07 -7.10 -12.15
CA PHE A 647 -1.50 -7.28 -11.89
C PHE A 647 -1.83 -8.76 -11.69
N SER A 648 -2.66 -9.05 -10.67
CA SER A 648 -3.22 -10.39 -10.45
C SER A 648 -4.37 -10.64 -11.43
N LEU A 649 -4.07 -11.26 -12.57
CA LEU A 649 -5.00 -11.68 -13.63
C LEU A 649 -5.58 -13.08 -13.41
N GLY A 650 -5.22 -13.73 -12.28
CA GLY A 650 -5.74 -15.03 -11.87
C GLY A 650 -4.66 -16.11 -11.76
N PRO A 651 -5.06 -17.38 -11.55
CA PRO A 651 -4.18 -18.42 -11.04
C PRO A 651 -3.15 -18.94 -12.05
N ASP A 652 -3.23 -18.56 -13.32
CA ASP A 652 -2.37 -19.06 -14.39
C ASP A 652 -1.05 -18.27 -14.56
N GLN A 653 -0.87 -17.17 -13.83
CA GLN A 653 0.34 -16.33 -13.87
C GLN A 653 1.55 -16.99 -13.18
N ARG A 654 2.09 -18.03 -13.80
CA ARG A 654 3.14 -18.89 -13.22
C ARG A 654 4.39 -19.01 -14.10
N GLN A 655 4.43 -18.33 -15.24
CA GLN A 655 5.57 -18.42 -16.13
C GLN A 655 6.80 -17.76 -15.52
N THR A 656 7.96 -18.38 -15.73
CA THR A 656 9.27 -17.92 -15.26
C THR A 656 10.24 -17.88 -16.43
N THR A 657 11.22 -16.97 -16.40
CA THR A 657 12.27 -16.92 -17.44
C THR A 657 13.62 -17.45 -16.95
N ALA A 658 14.53 -17.74 -17.89
CA ALA A 658 15.88 -18.17 -17.55
C ALA A 658 16.69 -17.01 -16.92
N GLY A 659 16.41 -15.76 -17.31
CA GLY A 659 16.95 -14.56 -16.71
C GLY A 659 16.51 -14.35 -15.26
N GLN A 660 15.23 -14.55 -14.95
CA GLN A 660 14.72 -14.54 -13.57
C GLN A 660 15.41 -15.62 -12.71
N SER A 661 15.50 -16.86 -13.20
CA SER A 661 16.27 -17.92 -12.54
C SER A 661 17.75 -17.55 -12.33
N PHE A 662 18.38 -16.91 -13.31
CA PHE A 662 19.77 -16.46 -13.23
C PHE A 662 20.00 -15.47 -12.07
N VAL A 663 19.09 -14.51 -11.90
CA VAL A 663 19.15 -13.49 -10.85
C VAL A 663 18.87 -14.10 -9.47
N LEU A 664 17.75 -14.81 -9.32
CA LEU A 664 17.35 -15.40 -8.04
C LEU A 664 18.42 -16.32 -7.46
N ARG A 665 19.02 -17.18 -8.28
CA ARG A 665 20.04 -18.13 -7.84
C ARG A 665 21.38 -17.49 -7.50
N ARG A 666 21.53 -16.17 -7.70
CA ARG A 666 22.70 -15.39 -7.25
C ARG A 666 22.42 -14.58 -5.99
N ASN A 667 21.18 -14.55 -5.52
CA ASN A 667 20.83 -13.99 -4.23
C ASN A 667 21.29 -14.93 -3.10
N PRO A 668 22.02 -14.44 -2.08
CA PRO A 668 22.43 -15.24 -0.93
C PRO A 668 21.29 -15.91 -0.14
N LEU A 669 20.06 -15.39 -0.21
CA LEU A 669 18.88 -16.03 0.39
C LEU A 669 18.49 -17.35 -0.31
N VAL A 670 18.94 -17.56 -1.55
CA VAL A 670 18.83 -18.83 -2.25
C VAL A 670 20.14 -19.61 -2.03
N ARG A 671 20.13 -20.46 -1.03
CA ARG A 671 21.31 -21.19 -0.55
C ARG A 671 21.78 -22.25 -1.56
N PRO A 672 23.10 -22.47 -1.74
CA PRO A 672 23.68 -23.48 -2.63
C PRO A 672 23.18 -24.91 -2.49
#